data_AF-A0A7C2T522-F1
#
_entry.id   AF-A0A7C2T522-F1
#
_cell.length_a   1.000
_cell.length_b   1.000
_cell.length_c   1.000
_cell.angle_alpha   90.00
_cell.angle_beta   90.00
_cell.angle_gamma   90.00
#
_symmetry.space_group_name_H-M   'P 1'
#
loop_
_entity.id
_entity.type
_entity.pdbx_description
1 polymer ?
#
loop_
_entity_poly.entity_id
_entity_poly.type
_entity_poly.pdbx_seq_one_letter_code
_entity_poly.pdbx_strand_id
1 'polypeptide(L)'
;SPALILEFFKSRDPVTGEGKVQLARAQLATGATEAATLHIKDAWIKNNFVLADEQRLVANYGGYLSQDDHAARVDRLLWSREVSTAKRAFSRLRPEDRRRAEARAALLLGGPDGPRLYSRLSAEDRADPGVMLAAVRHFRRAEEEPRAIAIARAAPTDPIILRQPERWWDEQQLLMRWALKNRQYADAYAMASHHGLQPGGADFAEAEFNAGWIALRFLNDPARAETHFAALTAEVSAPISVSRGWYWLARAAEAKGEAAIAARRYGKAAEQIYTFYGQLAAEKVGGGALTAAFEEGPPATPEEKARFGSRPAVAALRMLTDLKDDRAFLVFAYHIDDQLQSRGEFKELADLAMRVNAPHVAVRAGKVAVRTGEYAADIAYPDISVPNSAARFAPAEVILGLSRQESEFNPRAYSRAGARGMMQLIPSTAQATARKERIAYRQSALLDDPHYNMTLGAAHLSHLINRYGGSWIMTFAAYNAGVNRVEQWVEAYGDPRAPGADPLDWMEQIPFEETRNYVQRVLENSQIYRSRLNNVSIAGKLAADIERGGPQLRVASVAPISAPGLIPDIAPRIVALAEPILNPLASVPDALAHVRLKPRPSSATAAQAEPPTAKTQTRGFRRPSFRPRKIAPPPEGPHDESPPTEAPVAAQSASPIAENSATPPPLIMEPVDSAAEIARTESEAAYASEALIAPEAAGTPFPAPQGDGDAALEPAADACVTYSDFIAETAKEEASADDLNAGALAEFMSGGSACQ
;
A
#
# COMPACT_ATOMS: atom_id res chain seq x y z
N SER A 1 29.44 31.78 -18.06
CA SER A 1 30.66 31.32 -18.76
C SER A 1 30.91 29.85 -18.43
N PRO A 2 31.70 29.10 -19.22
CA PRO A 2 32.12 27.74 -18.84
C PRO A 2 32.70 27.66 -17.42
N ALA A 3 33.52 28.63 -17.03
CA ALA A 3 34.09 28.70 -15.68
C ALA A 3 33.04 28.77 -14.56
N LEU A 4 31.96 29.55 -14.76
CA LEU A 4 30.88 29.67 -13.77
C LEU A 4 30.12 28.35 -13.59
N ILE A 5 29.87 27.63 -14.69
CA ILE A 5 29.18 26.33 -14.66
C ILE A 5 30.04 25.29 -13.95
N LEU A 6 31.34 25.25 -14.27
CA LEU A 6 32.28 24.33 -13.62
C LEU A 6 32.40 24.61 -12.12
N GLU A 7 32.46 25.88 -11.70
CA GLU A 7 32.51 26.23 -10.29
C GLU A 7 31.19 25.87 -9.56
N PHE A 8 30.04 26.06 -10.21
CA PHE A 8 28.74 25.69 -9.65
C PHE A 8 28.65 24.17 -9.35
N PHE A 9 29.10 23.33 -10.28
CA PHE A 9 29.09 21.87 -10.14
C PHE A 9 30.30 21.29 -9.42
N LYS A 10 31.17 22.13 -8.86
CA LYS A 10 32.34 21.66 -8.08
C LYS A 10 31.96 21.08 -6.72
N SER A 11 30.84 21.53 -6.15
CA SER A 11 30.32 21.10 -4.83
C SER A 11 28.95 20.42 -4.93
N ARG A 12 28.46 20.16 -6.15
CA ARG A 12 27.11 19.68 -6.43
C ARG A 12 27.15 18.81 -7.66
N ASP A 13 26.57 17.62 -7.60
CA ASP A 13 26.41 16.79 -8.78
C ASP A 13 25.17 17.23 -9.59
N PRO A 14 25.22 17.17 -10.94
CA PRO A 14 24.07 17.46 -11.76
C PRO A 14 23.00 16.37 -11.65
N VAL A 15 21.82 16.74 -11.15
CA VAL A 15 20.68 15.81 -10.96
C VAL A 15 19.89 15.61 -12.25
N THR A 16 19.60 16.70 -12.97
CA THR A 16 18.80 16.72 -14.21
C THR A 16 19.62 16.37 -15.45
N GLY A 17 18.97 15.86 -16.50
CA GLY A 17 19.63 15.61 -17.79
C GLY A 17 20.18 16.88 -18.42
N GLU A 18 19.44 17.98 -18.34
CA GLU A 18 19.81 19.31 -18.81
C GLU A 18 21.06 19.82 -18.07
N GLY A 19 21.07 19.72 -16.74
CA GLY A 19 22.23 20.06 -15.91
C GLY A 19 23.49 19.28 -16.29
N LYS A 20 23.36 17.97 -16.54
CA LYS A 20 24.47 17.11 -17.01
C LYS A 20 24.99 17.57 -18.37
N VAL A 21 24.10 17.91 -19.29
CA VAL A 21 24.46 18.42 -20.63
C VAL A 21 25.15 19.79 -20.53
N GLN A 22 24.68 20.68 -19.65
CA GLN A 22 25.34 21.99 -19.45
C GLN A 22 26.73 21.83 -18.83
N LEU A 23 26.90 20.92 -17.87
CA LEU A 23 28.22 20.60 -17.31
C LEU A 23 29.14 20.03 -18.40
N ALA A 24 28.65 19.08 -19.20
CA ALA A 24 29.41 18.52 -20.31
C ALA A 24 29.84 19.58 -21.32
N ARG A 25 28.94 20.52 -21.66
CA ARG A 25 29.26 21.65 -22.54
C ARG A 25 30.40 22.51 -21.99
N ALA A 26 30.37 22.82 -20.69
CA ALA A 26 31.42 23.60 -20.05
C ALA A 26 32.76 22.85 -20.03
N GLN A 27 32.73 21.53 -19.79
CA GLN A 27 33.90 20.66 -19.83
C GLN A 27 34.52 20.55 -21.23
N LEU A 28 33.70 20.44 -22.29
CA LEU A 28 34.20 20.49 -23.68
C LEU A 28 34.88 21.82 -23.99
N ALA A 29 34.31 22.93 -23.52
CA ALA A 29 34.88 24.26 -23.74
C ALA A 29 36.25 24.45 -23.06
N THR A 30 36.57 23.65 -22.04
CA THR A 30 37.88 23.65 -21.35
C THR A 30 38.76 22.46 -21.73
N GLY A 31 38.38 21.66 -22.73
CA GLY A 31 39.16 20.52 -23.23
C GLY A 31 39.00 19.22 -22.43
N ALA A 32 38.15 19.18 -21.40
CA ALA A 32 37.89 18.00 -20.55
C ALA A 32 36.91 17.01 -21.24
N THR A 33 37.32 16.48 -22.38
CA THR A 33 36.45 15.71 -23.30
C THR A 33 35.97 14.39 -22.72
N GLU A 34 36.79 13.67 -21.96
CA GLU A 34 36.39 12.39 -21.34
C GLU A 34 35.28 12.60 -20.30
N ALA A 35 35.46 13.56 -19.39
CA ALA A 35 34.45 13.91 -18.40
C ALA A 35 33.14 14.38 -19.05
N ALA A 36 33.23 15.19 -20.12
CA ALA A 36 32.07 15.62 -20.87
C ALA A 36 31.33 14.44 -21.52
N THR A 37 32.08 13.50 -22.09
CA THR A 37 31.52 12.29 -22.73
C THR A 37 30.74 11.45 -21.73
N LEU A 38 31.27 11.26 -20.52
CA LEU A 38 30.58 10.54 -19.45
C LEU A 38 29.27 11.24 -19.06
N HIS A 39 29.27 12.56 -18.89
CA HIS A 39 28.05 13.30 -18.57
C HIS A 39 27.02 13.30 -19.70
N ILE A 40 27.45 13.37 -20.97
CA ILE A 40 26.56 13.26 -22.14
C ILE A 40 25.90 11.87 -22.17
N LYS A 41 26.68 10.81 -21.97
CA LYS A 41 26.18 9.43 -21.94
C LYS A 41 25.22 9.22 -20.78
N ASP A 42 25.58 9.68 -19.58
CA ASP A 42 24.75 9.55 -18.40
C ASP A 42 23.41 10.30 -18.56
N ALA A 43 23.44 11.53 -19.07
CA ALA A 43 22.25 12.29 -19.42
C ALA A 43 21.40 11.54 -20.45
N TRP A 44 22.01 11.08 -21.54
CA TRP A 44 21.32 10.37 -22.62
C TRP A 44 20.71 9.05 -22.16
N ILE A 45 21.40 8.26 -21.36
CA ILE A 45 20.93 6.93 -20.96
C ILE A 45 19.87 7.07 -19.86
N LYS A 46 20.12 7.87 -18.82
CA LYS A 46 19.35 7.83 -17.57
C LYS A 46 18.22 8.85 -17.46
N ASN A 47 18.21 9.91 -18.27
CA ASN A 47 17.19 10.97 -18.17
C ASN A 47 16.16 10.92 -19.31
N ASN A 48 14.94 11.40 -19.03
CA ASN A 48 13.90 11.60 -20.03
C ASN A 48 14.00 13.02 -20.60
N PHE A 49 13.73 13.16 -21.90
CA PHE A 49 13.77 14.45 -22.58
C PHE A 49 12.49 14.63 -23.39
N VAL A 50 11.97 15.85 -23.42
CA VAL A 50 11.00 16.24 -24.44
C VAL A 50 11.64 16.15 -25.82
N LEU A 51 10.81 16.09 -26.88
CA LEU A 51 11.30 15.85 -28.24
C LEU A 51 12.34 16.89 -28.68
N ALA A 52 12.11 18.17 -28.37
CA ALA A 52 13.00 19.27 -28.75
C ALA A 52 14.39 19.13 -28.10
N ASP A 53 14.44 18.81 -26.80
CA ASP A 53 15.70 18.61 -26.08
C ASP A 53 16.45 17.37 -26.53
N GLU A 54 15.73 16.27 -26.79
CA GLU A 54 16.33 15.07 -27.35
C GLU A 54 17.00 15.35 -28.70
N GLN A 55 16.31 16.07 -29.59
CA GLN A 55 16.83 16.44 -30.90
C GLN A 55 18.05 17.37 -30.78
N ARG A 56 18.01 18.35 -29.88
CA ARG A 56 19.16 19.24 -29.62
C ARG A 56 20.36 18.48 -29.07
N LEU A 57 20.15 17.59 -28.11
CA LEU A 57 21.23 16.79 -27.53
C LEU A 57 21.88 15.92 -28.61
N VAL A 58 21.08 15.21 -29.41
CA VAL A 58 21.61 14.36 -30.48
C VAL A 58 22.30 15.17 -31.57
N ALA A 59 21.75 16.33 -31.96
CA ALA A 59 22.36 17.18 -32.98
C ALA A 59 23.73 17.70 -32.55
N ASN A 60 23.88 18.11 -31.28
CA ASN A 60 25.10 18.73 -30.77
C ASN A 60 26.13 17.72 -30.26
N TYR A 61 25.66 16.60 -29.72
CA TYR A 61 26.50 15.66 -28.96
C TYR A 61 26.37 14.21 -29.43
N GLY A 62 25.64 13.94 -30.52
CA GLY A 62 25.46 12.59 -31.04
C GLY A 62 26.75 11.87 -31.42
N GLY A 63 27.82 12.62 -31.76
CA GLY A 63 29.15 12.06 -32.02
C GLY A 63 29.85 11.46 -30.80
N TYR A 64 29.37 11.76 -29.58
CA TYR A 64 29.87 11.19 -28.32
C TYR A 64 29.07 9.96 -27.86
N LEU A 65 28.01 9.61 -28.59
CA LEU A 65 27.11 8.50 -28.28
C LEU A 65 27.38 7.34 -29.24
N SER A 66 27.60 6.16 -28.67
CA SER A 66 27.73 4.91 -29.40
C SER A 66 26.36 4.25 -29.63
N GLN A 67 26.34 3.20 -30.47
CA GLN A 67 25.15 2.37 -30.61
C GLN A 67 24.78 1.66 -29.31
N ASP A 68 25.76 1.29 -28.47
CA ASP A 68 25.51 0.71 -27.15
C ASP A 68 24.83 1.71 -26.20
N ASP A 69 25.21 2.99 -26.26
CA ASP A 69 24.56 4.05 -25.47
C ASP A 69 23.09 4.25 -25.92
N HIS A 70 22.81 4.14 -27.22
CA HIS A 70 21.43 4.15 -27.73
C HIS A 70 20.64 2.92 -27.30
N ALA A 71 21.25 1.73 -27.33
CA ALA A 71 20.63 0.49 -26.87
C ALA A 71 20.31 0.55 -25.37
N ALA A 72 21.23 1.04 -24.54
CA ALA A 72 21.03 1.21 -23.11
C ALA A 72 19.89 2.19 -22.78
N ARG A 73 19.80 3.32 -23.51
CA ARG A 73 18.67 4.26 -23.37
C ARG A 73 17.35 3.57 -23.71
N VAL A 74 17.29 2.87 -24.84
CA VAL A 74 16.07 2.19 -25.28
C VAL A 74 15.67 1.12 -24.28
N ASP A 75 16.60 0.31 -23.78
CA ASP A 75 16.31 -0.72 -22.78
C ASP A 75 15.71 -0.10 -21.51
N ARG A 76 16.37 0.92 -20.93
CA ARG A 76 15.85 1.64 -19.74
C ARG A 76 14.44 2.19 -19.98
N LEU A 77 14.21 2.87 -21.11
CA LEU A 77 12.91 3.44 -21.44
C LEU A 77 11.84 2.35 -21.55
N LEU A 78 12.13 1.22 -22.19
CA LEU A 78 11.18 0.13 -22.32
C LEU A 78 10.90 -0.58 -20.98
N TRP A 79 11.87 -0.65 -20.06
CA TRP A 79 11.62 -1.08 -18.68
C TRP A 79 10.66 -0.15 -17.95
N SER A 80 10.81 1.15 -18.17
CA SER A 80 9.92 2.19 -17.61
C SER A 80 8.60 2.31 -18.39
N ARG A 81 8.37 1.47 -19.41
CA ARG A 81 7.20 1.48 -20.31
C ARG A 81 7.03 2.79 -21.10
N GLU A 82 8.10 3.56 -21.27
CA GLU A 82 8.19 4.81 -22.05
C GLU A 82 8.29 4.52 -23.56
N VAL A 83 7.31 3.79 -24.11
CA VAL A 83 7.37 3.21 -25.46
C VAL A 83 7.52 4.27 -26.56
N SER A 84 6.77 5.37 -26.46
CA SER A 84 6.80 6.45 -27.46
C SER A 84 8.18 7.09 -27.54
N THR A 85 8.80 7.35 -26.38
CA THR A 85 10.14 7.93 -26.27
C THR A 85 11.20 6.95 -26.76
N ALA A 86 11.09 5.67 -26.39
CA ALA A 86 12.02 4.62 -26.84
C ALA A 86 12.06 4.50 -28.38
N LYS A 87 10.89 4.52 -29.03
CA LYS A 87 10.76 4.40 -30.49
C LYS A 87 11.56 5.47 -31.26
N ARG A 88 11.75 6.66 -30.69
CA ARG A 88 12.52 7.75 -31.34
C ARG A 88 13.99 7.39 -31.56
N ALA A 89 14.53 6.47 -30.77
CA ALA A 89 15.92 6.03 -30.84
C ALA A 89 16.12 4.74 -31.66
N PHE A 90 15.06 4.07 -32.12
CA PHE A 90 15.17 2.75 -32.78
C PHE A 90 16.03 2.77 -34.05
N SER A 91 15.96 3.85 -34.82
CA SER A 91 16.77 4.02 -36.05
C SER A 91 18.29 4.08 -35.78
N ARG A 92 18.70 4.31 -34.52
CA ARG A 92 20.11 4.38 -34.08
C ARG A 92 20.63 3.07 -33.50
N LEU A 93 19.76 2.06 -33.37
CA LEU A 93 20.12 0.74 -32.86
C LEU A 93 20.70 -0.15 -33.97
N ARG A 94 21.52 -1.12 -33.57
CA ARG A 94 21.91 -2.26 -34.39
C ARG A 94 20.67 -3.09 -34.82
N PRO A 95 20.71 -3.82 -35.94
CA PRO A 95 19.55 -4.60 -36.41
C PRO A 95 18.97 -5.59 -35.38
N GLU A 96 19.82 -6.25 -34.60
CA GLU A 96 19.45 -7.18 -33.54
C GLU A 96 18.76 -6.49 -32.36
N ASP A 97 19.33 -5.40 -31.85
CA ASP A 97 18.75 -4.61 -30.76
C ASP A 97 17.42 -3.98 -31.19
N ARG A 98 17.35 -3.48 -32.43
CA ARG A 98 16.13 -2.91 -33.00
C ARG A 98 15.02 -3.93 -33.04
N ARG A 99 15.29 -5.15 -33.51
CA ARG A 99 14.28 -6.20 -33.62
C ARG A 99 13.72 -6.60 -32.24
N ARG A 100 14.57 -6.74 -31.21
CA ARG A 100 14.12 -6.99 -29.83
C ARG A 100 13.29 -5.81 -29.30
N ALA A 101 13.77 -4.58 -29.48
CA ALA A 101 13.09 -3.37 -29.02
C ALA A 101 11.72 -3.17 -29.69
N GLU A 102 11.59 -3.45 -30.99
CA GLU A 102 10.33 -3.40 -31.74
C GLU A 102 9.31 -4.41 -31.23
N ALA A 103 9.73 -5.67 -31.02
CA ALA A 103 8.86 -6.70 -30.45
C ALA A 103 8.41 -6.34 -29.03
N ARG A 104 9.35 -5.91 -28.18
CA ARG A 104 9.07 -5.48 -26.80
C ARG A 104 8.10 -4.29 -26.76
N ALA A 105 8.35 -3.26 -27.56
CA ALA A 105 7.47 -2.10 -27.67
C ALA A 105 6.06 -2.48 -28.15
N ALA A 106 5.94 -3.37 -29.13
CA ALA A 106 4.65 -3.82 -29.64
C ALA A 106 3.87 -4.66 -28.61
N LEU A 107 4.55 -5.52 -27.84
CA LEU A 107 3.97 -6.27 -26.73
C LEU A 107 3.44 -5.33 -25.63
N LEU A 108 4.23 -4.34 -25.23
CA LEU A 108 3.86 -3.34 -24.22
C LEU A 108 2.66 -2.48 -24.62
N LEU A 109 2.47 -2.21 -25.91
CA LEU A 109 1.31 -1.49 -26.43
C LEU A 109 0.02 -2.34 -26.47
N GLY A 110 0.11 -3.66 -26.34
CA GLY A 110 -1.06 -4.54 -26.24
C GLY A 110 -1.80 -4.83 -27.56
N GLY A 111 -1.26 -4.41 -28.71
CA GLY A 111 -1.86 -4.65 -30.02
C GLY A 111 -1.51 -6.02 -30.64
N PRO A 112 -2.14 -6.41 -31.77
CA PRO A 112 -1.92 -7.69 -32.43
C PRO A 112 -0.50 -7.85 -33.02
N ASP A 113 0.23 -6.75 -33.20
CA ASP A 113 1.61 -6.77 -33.67
C ASP A 113 2.58 -7.37 -32.65
N GLY A 114 2.30 -7.26 -31.35
CA GLY A 114 3.17 -7.79 -30.30
C GLY A 114 3.43 -9.30 -30.45
N PRO A 115 2.39 -10.15 -30.39
CA PRO A 115 2.53 -11.59 -30.60
C PRO A 115 3.12 -11.96 -31.97
N ARG A 116 2.76 -11.21 -33.02
CA ARG A 116 3.28 -11.43 -34.38
C ARG A 116 4.79 -11.20 -34.44
N LEU A 117 5.29 -10.09 -33.89
CA LEU A 117 6.73 -9.79 -33.86
C LEU A 117 7.47 -10.75 -32.92
N TYR A 118 6.93 -11.03 -31.74
CA TYR A 118 7.49 -11.99 -30.79
C TYR A 118 7.67 -13.40 -31.39
N SER A 119 6.70 -13.88 -32.16
CA SER A 119 6.76 -15.21 -32.79
C SER A 119 7.89 -15.36 -33.82
N ARG A 120 8.34 -14.24 -34.43
CA ARG A 120 9.38 -14.18 -35.46
C ARG A 120 10.79 -14.02 -34.89
N LEU A 121 10.91 -13.74 -33.60
CA LEU A 121 12.20 -13.67 -32.92
C LEU A 121 12.88 -15.05 -32.89
N SER A 122 14.21 -15.06 -32.91
CA SER A 122 15.00 -16.26 -32.67
C SER A 122 14.79 -16.76 -31.23
N ALA A 123 15.24 -17.99 -30.93
CA ALA A 123 15.21 -18.50 -29.56
C ALA A 123 16.04 -17.61 -28.61
N GLU A 124 17.20 -17.15 -29.05
CA GLU A 124 18.08 -16.22 -28.33
C GLU A 124 17.40 -14.87 -28.07
N ASP A 125 16.77 -14.26 -29.09
CA ASP A 125 16.07 -12.98 -28.94
C ASP A 125 14.86 -13.10 -28.00
N ARG A 126 14.17 -14.25 -27.99
CA ARG A 126 13.08 -14.52 -27.05
C ARG A 126 13.55 -14.77 -25.62
N ALA A 127 14.80 -15.16 -25.42
CA ALA A 127 15.40 -15.38 -24.11
C ALA A 127 15.92 -14.07 -23.47
N ASP A 128 15.88 -12.93 -24.17
CA ASP A 128 16.17 -11.64 -23.56
C ASP A 128 15.15 -11.32 -22.44
N PRO A 129 15.60 -11.03 -21.20
CA PRO A 129 14.72 -10.78 -20.07
C PRO A 129 13.68 -9.67 -20.30
N GLY A 130 14.06 -8.58 -20.98
CA GLY A 130 13.15 -7.48 -21.28
C GLY A 130 12.05 -7.88 -22.26
N VAL A 131 12.38 -8.71 -23.25
CA VAL A 131 11.42 -9.32 -24.19
C VAL A 131 10.51 -10.31 -23.47
N MET A 132 11.07 -11.19 -22.64
CA MET A 132 10.30 -12.18 -21.88
C MET A 132 9.28 -11.51 -20.95
N LEU A 133 9.70 -10.53 -20.14
CA LEU A 133 8.78 -9.84 -19.23
C LEU A 133 7.66 -9.11 -19.99
N ALA A 134 7.99 -8.44 -21.10
CA ALA A 134 6.96 -7.80 -21.94
C ALA A 134 5.98 -8.83 -22.51
N ALA A 135 6.44 -10.03 -22.87
CA ALA A 135 5.59 -11.10 -23.34
C ALA A 135 4.71 -11.68 -22.21
N VAL A 136 5.28 -11.93 -21.03
CA VAL A 136 4.54 -12.35 -19.81
C VAL A 136 3.40 -11.39 -19.53
N ARG A 137 3.71 -10.09 -19.43
CA ARG A 137 2.71 -9.03 -19.21
C ARG A 137 1.65 -9.00 -20.30
N HIS A 138 2.05 -9.08 -21.57
CA HIS A 138 1.12 -9.07 -22.69
C HIS A 138 0.14 -10.23 -22.63
N PHE A 139 0.64 -11.46 -22.53
CA PHE A 139 -0.20 -12.66 -22.52
C PHE A 139 -1.07 -12.74 -21.27
N ARG A 140 -0.58 -12.30 -20.11
CA ARG A 140 -1.43 -12.17 -18.92
C ARG A 140 -2.59 -11.19 -19.15
N ARG A 141 -2.33 -10.01 -19.71
CA ARG A 141 -3.37 -9.01 -20.00
C ARG A 141 -4.33 -9.43 -21.12
N ALA A 142 -3.91 -10.37 -21.96
CA ALA A 142 -4.74 -10.98 -23.01
C ALA A 142 -5.52 -12.20 -22.51
N GLU A 143 -5.53 -12.48 -21.19
CA GLU A 143 -6.18 -13.67 -20.60
C GLU A 143 -5.63 -15.00 -21.16
N GLU A 144 -4.33 -15.01 -21.52
CA GLU A 144 -3.54 -16.17 -21.92
C GLU A 144 -2.56 -16.59 -20.80
N GLU A 145 -3.00 -16.65 -19.54
CA GLU A 145 -2.14 -16.93 -18.38
C GLU A 145 -1.31 -18.23 -18.49
N PRO A 146 -1.82 -19.36 -19.02
CA PRO A 146 -0.98 -20.56 -19.21
C PRO A 146 0.27 -20.29 -20.06
N ARG A 147 0.15 -19.41 -21.06
CA ARG A 147 1.28 -19.01 -21.90
C ARG A 147 2.22 -18.06 -21.17
N ALA A 148 1.67 -17.11 -20.41
CA ALA A 148 2.46 -16.20 -19.58
C ALA A 148 3.27 -16.97 -18.51
N ILE A 149 2.64 -17.94 -17.84
CA ILE A 149 3.29 -18.84 -16.86
C ILE A 149 4.41 -19.63 -17.54
N ALA A 150 4.16 -20.23 -18.71
CA ALA A 150 5.20 -20.99 -19.41
C ALA A 150 6.44 -20.14 -19.74
N ILE A 151 6.25 -18.87 -20.12
CA ILE A 151 7.37 -17.93 -20.35
C ILE A 151 8.05 -17.57 -19.03
N ALA A 152 7.28 -17.24 -17.98
CA ALA A 152 7.82 -16.87 -16.67
C ALA A 152 8.60 -18.02 -16.01
N ARG A 153 8.18 -19.27 -16.19
CA ARG A 153 8.90 -20.46 -15.70
C ARG A 153 10.23 -20.70 -16.42
N ALA A 154 10.35 -20.25 -17.66
CA ALA A 154 11.57 -20.36 -18.44
C ALA A 154 12.54 -19.18 -18.17
N ALA A 155 12.12 -18.19 -17.39
CA ALA A 155 12.96 -17.04 -17.05
C ALA A 155 14.13 -17.48 -16.16
N PRO A 156 15.30 -16.84 -16.30
CA PRO A 156 16.41 -17.05 -15.37
C PRO A 156 16.03 -16.58 -13.97
N THR A 157 16.64 -17.13 -12.94
CA THR A 157 16.45 -16.67 -11.54
C THR A 157 17.62 -15.84 -11.04
N ASP A 158 18.70 -15.69 -11.81
CA ASP A 158 19.83 -14.85 -11.45
C ASP A 158 19.42 -13.37 -11.57
N PRO A 159 19.47 -12.59 -10.46
CA PRO A 159 19.11 -11.18 -10.44
C PRO A 159 19.88 -10.34 -11.47
N ILE A 160 21.16 -10.65 -11.72
CA ILE A 160 22.02 -9.95 -12.69
C ILE A 160 21.50 -10.19 -14.10
N ILE A 161 21.07 -11.43 -14.41
CA ILE A 161 20.51 -11.77 -15.72
C ILE A 161 19.11 -11.16 -15.86
N LEU A 162 18.27 -11.21 -14.81
CA LEU A 162 16.91 -10.64 -14.84
C LEU A 162 16.89 -9.11 -15.05
N ARG A 163 17.98 -8.43 -14.67
CA ARG A 163 18.20 -6.97 -14.71
C ARG A 163 17.28 -6.15 -13.80
N GLN A 164 15.98 -6.47 -13.72
CA GLN A 164 14.99 -5.79 -12.86
C GLN A 164 14.06 -6.82 -12.20
N PRO A 165 14.55 -7.63 -11.26
CA PRO A 165 13.79 -8.71 -10.65
C PRO A 165 12.51 -8.25 -9.94
N GLU A 166 12.47 -7.04 -9.41
CA GLU A 166 11.28 -6.43 -8.78
C GLU A 166 10.12 -6.34 -9.78
N ARG A 167 10.40 -5.92 -11.03
CA ARG A 167 9.38 -5.87 -12.09
C ARG A 167 8.92 -7.25 -12.56
N TRP A 168 9.76 -8.26 -12.40
CA TRP A 168 9.35 -9.65 -12.67
C TRP A 168 8.41 -10.14 -11.58
N TRP A 169 8.73 -9.83 -10.34
CA TRP A 169 7.91 -10.16 -9.18
C TRP A 169 6.50 -9.59 -9.29
N ASP A 170 6.34 -8.34 -9.75
CA ASP A 170 5.02 -7.73 -10.03
C ASP A 170 4.12 -8.63 -10.90
N GLU A 171 4.66 -9.16 -12.00
CA GLU A 171 3.89 -9.99 -12.93
C GLU A 171 3.75 -11.43 -12.40
N GLN A 172 4.79 -11.97 -11.75
CA GLN A 172 4.76 -13.30 -11.15
C GLN A 172 3.75 -13.41 -10.01
N GLN A 173 3.63 -12.41 -9.14
CA GLN A 173 2.61 -12.39 -8.10
C GLN A 173 1.19 -12.50 -8.68
N LEU A 174 0.92 -11.77 -9.77
CA LEU A 174 -0.39 -11.82 -10.43
C LEU A 174 -0.66 -13.22 -11.03
N LEU A 175 0.34 -13.83 -11.65
CA LEU A 175 0.25 -15.19 -12.18
C LEU A 175 0.12 -16.24 -11.07
N MET A 176 0.82 -16.07 -9.95
CA MET A 176 0.70 -16.91 -8.76
C MET A 176 -0.73 -16.91 -8.24
N ARG A 177 -1.36 -15.73 -8.09
CA ARG A 177 -2.74 -15.61 -7.61
C ARG A 177 -3.73 -16.23 -8.60
N TRP A 178 -3.51 -16.04 -9.91
CA TRP A 178 -4.32 -16.71 -10.93
C TRP A 178 -4.18 -18.23 -10.84
N ALA A 179 -2.97 -18.76 -10.68
CA ALA A 179 -2.71 -20.18 -10.57
C ALA A 179 -3.35 -20.77 -9.30
N LEU A 180 -3.28 -20.07 -8.15
CA LEU A 180 -3.97 -20.44 -6.91
C LEU A 180 -5.48 -20.57 -7.11
N LYS A 181 -6.10 -19.53 -7.70
CA LYS A 181 -7.53 -19.52 -8.01
C LYS A 181 -7.94 -20.69 -8.91
N ASN A 182 -7.09 -21.08 -9.86
CA ASN A 182 -7.32 -22.19 -10.78
C ASN A 182 -6.80 -23.54 -10.27
N ARG A 183 -6.39 -23.62 -9.00
CA ARG A 183 -5.88 -24.85 -8.34
C ARG A 183 -4.63 -25.44 -8.99
N GLN A 184 -3.85 -24.61 -9.70
CA GLN A 184 -2.57 -24.98 -10.30
C GLN A 184 -1.44 -24.70 -9.29
N TYR A 185 -1.43 -25.44 -8.19
CA TYR A 185 -0.57 -25.13 -7.04
C TYR A 185 0.93 -25.25 -7.34
N ALA A 186 1.33 -26.15 -8.23
CA ALA A 186 2.72 -26.26 -8.67
C ALA A 186 3.18 -25.02 -9.47
N ASP A 187 2.30 -24.48 -10.32
CA ASP A 187 2.59 -23.24 -11.04
C ASP A 187 2.58 -22.04 -10.10
N ALA A 188 1.64 -21.99 -9.16
CA ALA A 188 1.62 -20.94 -8.13
C ALA A 188 2.92 -20.94 -7.31
N TYR A 189 3.35 -22.11 -6.84
CA TYR A 189 4.62 -22.25 -6.14
C TYR A 189 5.79 -21.80 -7.00
N ALA A 190 5.85 -22.22 -8.28
CA ALA A 190 6.92 -21.81 -9.18
C ALA A 190 6.96 -20.29 -9.40
N MET A 191 5.82 -19.62 -9.49
CA MET A 191 5.79 -18.15 -9.59
C MET A 191 6.25 -17.46 -8.30
N ALA A 192 6.01 -18.06 -7.14
CA ALA A 192 6.49 -17.53 -5.86
C ALA A 192 7.99 -17.76 -5.65
N SER A 193 8.49 -18.97 -5.95
CA SER A 193 9.85 -19.40 -5.60
C SER A 193 10.93 -19.01 -6.62
N HIS A 194 10.58 -18.75 -7.88
CA HIS A 194 11.52 -18.34 -8.93
C HIS A 194 11.53 -16.81 -9.10
N HIS A 195 11.52 -16.07 -7.99
CA HIS A 195 11.40 -14.62 -7.98
C HIS A 195 12.70 -13.90 -8.36
N GLY A 196 13.86 -14.50 -8.09
CA GLY A 196 15.17 -13.90 -8.44
C GLY A 196 15.43 -12.55 -7.79
N LEU A 197 14.83 -12.30 -6.63
CA LEU A 197 15.04 -11.11 -5.81
C LEU A 197 16.24 -11.33 -4.89
N GLN A 198 16.94 -10.25 -4.57
CA GLN A 198 18.00 -10.27 -3.56
C GLN A 198 17.39 -10.33 -2.14
N PRO A 199 18.06 -11.00 -1.18
CA PRO A 199 17.66 -10.98 0.23
C PRO A 199 17.56 -9.57 0.82
N GLY A 200 16.70 -9.40 1.83
CA GLY A 200 16.55 -8.16 2.62
C GLY A 200 15.43 -7.20 2.22
N GLY A 201 14.83 -7.37 1.03
CA GLY A 201 13.73 -6.52 0.54
C GLY A 201 12.32 -6.97 0.97
N ALA A 202 11.34 -6.05 0.97
CA ALA A 202 9.94 -6.38 1.24
C ALA A 202 9.37 -7.38 0.22
N ASP A 203 9.71 -7.22 -1.06
CA ASP A 203 9.32 -8.14 -2.12
C ASP A 203 9.90 -9.55 -1.91
N PHE A 204 11.16 -9.62 -1.47
CA PHE A 204 11.80 -10.90 -1.14
C PHE A 204 11.06 -11.58 0.01
N ALA A 205 10.76 -10.83 1.08
CA ALA A 205 10.03 -11.34 2.23
C ALA A 205 8.64 -11.88 1.84
N GLU A 206 7.89 -11.15 1.00
CA GLU A 206 6.58 -11.59 0.54
C GLU A 206 6.68 -12.77 -0.45
N ALA A 207 7.73 -12.84 -1.27
CA ALA A 207 7.98 -13.99 -2.16
C ALA A 207 8.27 -15.27 -1.37
N GLU A 208 9.20 -15.20 -0.43
CA GLU A 208 9.54 -16.31 0.47
C GLU A 208 8.34 -16.73 1.31
N PHE A 209 7.58 -15.77 1.85
CA PHE A 209 6.35 -16.08 2.56
C PHE A 209 5.37 -16.87 1.67
N ASN A 210 5.07 -16.36 0.47
CA ASN A 210 4.11 -17.00 -0.42
C ASN A 210 4.60 -18.38 -0.87
N ALA A 211 5.89 -18.54 -1.18
CA ALA A 211 6.46 -19.83 -1.56
C ALA A 211 6.33 -20.85 -0.43
N GLY A 212 6.67 -20.46 0.81
CA GLY A 212 6.55 -21.31 1.99
C GLY A 212 5.10 -21.67 2.32
N TRP A 213 4.21 -20.69 2.28
CA TRP A 213 2.78 -20.89 2.53
C TRP A 213 2.15 -21.79 1.47
N ILE A 214 2.49 -21.62 0.19
CA ILE A 214 2.00 -22.49 -0.88
C ILE A 214 2.50 -23.93 -0.68
N ALA A 215 3.80 -24.09 -0.40
CA ALA A 215 4.40 -25.40 -0.13
C ALA A 215 3.70 -26.11 1.04
N LEU A 216 3.46 -25.39 2.14
CA LEU A 216 2.83 -25.95 3.33
C LEU A 216 1.36 -26.32 3.11
N ARG A 217 0.58 -25.40 2.53
CA ARG A 217 -0.89 -25.48 2.55
C ARG A 217 -1.49 -26.17 1.34
N PHE A 218 -0.81 -26.11 0.20
CA PHE A 218 -1.36 -26.63 -1.06
C PHE A 218 -0.53 -27.76 -1.66
N LEU A 219 0.77 -27.84 -1.37
CA LEU A 219 1.63 -28.94 -1.82
C LEU A 219 1.89 -30.01 -0.75
N ASN A 220 1.47 -29.77 0.50
CA ASN A 220 1.72 -30.66 1.64
C ASN A 220 3.22 -31.00 1.80
N ASP A 221 4.09 -30.02 1.56
CA ASP A 221 5.54 -30.14 1.66
C ASP A 221 6.06 -29.22 2.78
N PRO A 222 5.96 -29.64 4.05
CA PRO A 222 6.35 -28.81 5.17
C PRO A 222 7.87 -28.63 5.29
N ALA A 223 8.68 -29.52 4.69
CA ALA A 223 10.13 -29.36 4.67
C ALA A 223 10.55 -28.21 3.75
N ARG A 224 9.96 -28.14 2.54
CA ARG A 224 10.16 -27.02 1.62
C ARG A 224 9.61 -25.71 2.19
N ALA A 225 8.47 -25.77 2.86
CA ALA A 225 7.91 -24.60 3.54
C ALA A 225 8.85 -24.04 4.61
N GLU A 226 9.46 -24.92 5.41
CA GLU A 226 10.42 -24.53 6.44
C GLU A 226 11.64 -23.81 5.86
N THR A 227 12.17 -24.23 4.70
CA THR A 227 13.26 -23.53 4.03
C THR A 227 12.89 -22.08 3.71
N HIS A 228 11.74 -21.87 3.08
CA HIS A 228 11.30 -20.53 2.70
C HIS A 228 11.01 -19.64 3.92
N PHE A 229 10.32 -20.18 4.94
CA PHE A 229 10.07 -19.40 6.15
C PHE A 229 11.36 -19.12 6.94
N ALA A 230 12.39 -19.97 6.85
CA ALA A 230 13.70 -19.70 7.45
C ALA A 230 14.43 -18.57 6.72
N ALA A 231 14.43 -18.56 5.38
CA ALA A 231 14.99 -17.49 4.57
C ALA A 231 14.29 -16.15 4.86
N LEU A 232 12.95 -16.13 4.90
CA LEU A 232 12.17 -14.98 5.34
C LEU A 232 12.60 -14.50 6.74
N THR A 233 12.64 -15.41 7.72
CA THR A 233 12.89 -15.05 9.13
C THR A 233 14.30 -14.51 9.35
N ALA A 234 15.28 -14.92 8.53
CA ALA A 234 16.66 -14.46 8.61
C ALA A 234 16.83 -12.99 8.15
N GLU A 235 15.97 -12.52 7.24
CA GLU A 235 16.13 -11.23 6.57
C GLU A 235 15.23 -10.11 7.14
N VAL A 236 14.28 -10.44 8.01
CA VAL A 236 13.30 -9.48 8.55
C VAL A 236 13.63 -9.05 9.98
N SER A 237 13.49 -7.75 10.24
CA SER A 237 13.71 -7.14 11.56
C SER A 237 12.45 -6.50 12.16
N ALA A 238 11.49 -6.11 11.33
CA ALA A 238 10.24 -5.51 11.81
C ALA A 238 9.44 -6.52 12.66
N PRO A 239 8.91 -6.14 13.84
CA PRO A 239 8.20 -7.04 14.74
C PRO A 239 7.10 -7.89 14.08
N ILE A 240 6.32 -7.28 13.17
CA ILE A 240 5.25 -7.97 12.43
C ILE A 240 5.83 -9.08 11.56
N SER A 241 6.87 -8.77 10.79
CA SER A 241 7.52 -9.74 9.90
C SER A 241 8.23 -10.84 10.68
N VAL A 242 8.92 -10.49 11.77
CA VAL A 242 9.57 -11.44 12.69
C VAL A 242 8.55 -12.42 13.26
N SER A 243 7.43 -11.92 13.80
CA SER A 243 6.38 -12.77 14.36
C SER A 243 5.73 -13.68 13.30
N ARG A 244 5.49 -13.19 12.08
CA ARG A 244 4.98 -13.96 10.94
C ARG A 244 5.93 -15.09 10.58
N GLY A 245 7.22 -14.80 10.40
CA GLY A 245 8.24 -15.80 10.08
C GLY A 245 8.30 -16.94 11.12
N TRP A 246 8.40 -16.58 12.39
CA TRP A 246 8.43 -17.56 13.49
C TRP A 246 7.14 -18.38 13.61
N TYR A 247 5.97 -17.75 13.47
CA TYR A 247 4.68 -18.43 13.53
C TYR A 247 4.57 -19.47 12.41
N TRP A 248 4.96 -19.12 11.19
CA TRP A 248 4.85 -20.04 10.05
C TRP A 248 5.94 -21.12 10.04
N LEU A 249 7.14 -20.83 10.56
CA LEU A 249 8.13 -21.86 10.90
C LEU A 249 7.59 -22.86 11.93
N ALA A 250 6.80 -22.40 12.90
CA ALA A 250 6.15 -23.27 13.88
C ALA A 250 5.06 -24.13 13.23
N ARG A 251 4.24 -23.56 12.34
CA ARG A 251 3.24 -24.29 11.53
C ARG A 251 3.88 -25.38 10.67
N ALA A 252 5.02 -25.11 10.05
CA ALA A 252 5.78 -26.11 9.30
C ALA A 252 6.28 -27.25 10.21
N ALA A 253 6.80 -26.93 11.41
CA ALA A 253 7.20 -27.94 12.39
C ALA A 253 6.01 -28.78 12.90
N GLU A 254 4.84 -28.18 13.14
CA GLU A 254 3.61 -28.92 13.48
C GLU A 254 3.23 -29.92 12.40
N ALA A 255 3.27 -29.51 11.13
CA ALA A 255 2.95 -30.37 9.99
C ALA A 255 3.95 -31.54 9.83
N LYS A 256 5.18 -31.41 10.32
CA LYS A 256 6.17 -32.51 10.42
C LYS A 256 6.01 -33.40 11.66
N GLY A 257 5.09 -33.08 12.56
CA GLY A 257 4.93 -33.78 13.84
C GLY A 257 5.97 -33.41 14.91
N GLU A 258 6.71 -32.32 14.73
CA GLU A 258 7.79 -31.89 15.60
C GLU A 258 7.28 -30.96 16.72
N ALA A 259 6.39 -31.46 17.59
CA ALA A 259 5.66 -30.65 18.57
C ALA A 259 6.56 -29.78 19.47
N ALA A 260 7.71 -30.30 19.92
CA ALA A 260 8.65 -29.55 20.75
C ALA A 260 9.34 -28.40 19.99
N ILE A 261 9.62 -28.58 18.69
CA ILE A 261 10.20 -27.52 17.84
C ILE A 261 9.13 -26.46 17.55
N ALA A 262 7.91 -26.89 17.23
CA ALA A 262 6.77 -26.00 17.03
C ALA A 262 6.51 -25.11 18.25
N ALA A 263 6.43 -25.70 19.46
CA ALA A 263 6.19 -24.94 20.68
C ALA A 263 7.25 -23.86 20.93
N ARG A 264 8.54 -24.17 20.70
CA ARG A 264 9.62 -23.17 20.83
C ARG A 264 9.51 -22.04 19.82
N ARG A 265 9.17 -22.36 18.56
CA ARG A 265 8.99 -21.37 17.49
C ARG A 265 7.76 -20.48 17.72
N TYR A 266 6.67 -21.04 18.23
CA TYR A 266 5.55 -20.22 18.70
C TYR A 266 5.96 -19.34 19.89
N GLY A 267 6.78 -19.85 20.82
CA GLY A 267 7.34 -19.02 21.90
C GLY A 267 8.08 -17.80 21.35
N LYS A 268 8.91 -17.98 20.31
CA LYS A 268 9.63 -16.88 19.63
C LYS A 268 8.69 -15.88 18.96
N ALA A 269 7.63 -16.33 18.30
CA ALA A 269 6.62 -15.43 17.77
C ALA A 269 5.87 -14.68 18.90
N ALA A 270 5.55 -15.36 20.00
CA ALA A 270 4.80 -14.81 21.13
C ALA A 270 5.56 -13.72 21.90
N GLU A 271 6.90 -13.66 21.81
CA GLU A 271 7.71 -12.54 22.30
C GLU A 271 7.26 -11.20 21.67
N GLN A 272 6.66 -11.23 20.47
CA GLN A 272 6.10 -10.08 19.78
C GLN A 272 4.59 -9.91 20.07
N ILE A 273 4.19 -9.90 21.34
CA ILE A 273 2.78 -9.98 21.78
C ILE A 273 1.85 -8.86 21.26
N TYR A 274 2.40 -7.75 20.77
CA TYR A 274 1.65 -6.65 20.16
C TYR A 274 1.41 -6.82 18.66
N THR A 275 1.80 -7.96 18.08
CA THR A 275 1.63 -8.29 16.67
C THR A 275 0.59 -9.40 16.48
N PHE A 276 -0.11 -9.40 15.35
CA PHE A 276 -1.15 -10.39 15.03
C PHE A 276 -0.65 -11.84 15.19
N TYR A 277 0.50 -12.16 14.58
CA TYR A 277 1.07 -13.49 14.65
C TYR A 277 1.68 -13.81 16.02
N GLY A 278 2.18 -12.82 16.75
CA GLY A 278 2.61 -13.00 18.14
C GLY A 278 1.45 -13.31 19.09
N GLN A 279 0.30 -12.64 18.92
CA GLN A 279 -0.92 -12.93 19.67
C GLN A 279 -1.45 -14.34 19.40
N LEU A 280 -1.49 -14.76 18.13
CA LEU A 280 -1.88 -16.13 17.76
C LEU A 280 -0.90 -17.17 18.32
N ALA A 281 0.39 -16.88 18.29
CA ALA A 281 1.40 -17.77 18.84
C ALA A 281 1.28 -17.90 20.37
N ALA A 282 1.01 -16.79 21.07
CA ALA A 282 0.76 -16.80 22.51
C ALA A 282 -0.45 -17.66 22.87
N GLU A 283 -1.53 -17.59 22.10
CA GLU A 283 -2.71 -18.46 22.26
C GLU A 283 -2.39 -19.94 22.04
N LYS A 284 -1.51 -20.27 21.10
CA LYS A 284 -1.06 -21.66 20.87
C LYS A 284 -0.14 -22.20 21.97
N VAL A 285 0.73 -21.37 22.53
CA VAL A 285 1.68 -21.77 23.59
C VAL A 285 0.96 -21.92 24.92
N GLY A 286 0.04 -21.01 25.24
CA GLY A 286 -0.64 -20.97 26.53
C GLY A 286 0.24 -20.45 27.68
N GLY A 287 -0.21 -20.67 28.92
CA GLY A 287 0.56 -20.35 30.14
C GLY A 287 0.86 -18.85 30.31
N GLY A 288 2.07 -18.52 30.74
CA GLY A 288 2.47 -17.12 31.00
C GLY A 288 2.39 -16.19 29.79
N ALA A 289 2.51 -16.72 28.57
CA ALA A 289 2.32 -15.95 27.34
C ALA A 289 0.87 -15.43 27.19
N LEU A 290 -0.11 -16.15 27.75
CA LEU A 290 -1.52 -15.75 27.81
C LEU A 290 -1.86 -14.87 29.03
N THR A 291 -0.89 -14.52 29.86
CA THR A 291 -1.13 -13.68 31.05
C THR A 291 -0.60 -12.26 30.90
N ALA A 292 0.16 -11.97 29.84
CA ALA A 292 0.65 -10.63 29.56
C ALA A 292 -0.53 -9.70 29.23
N ALA A 293 -0.78 -8.73 30.11
CA ALA A 293 -1.75 -7.66 29.92
C ALA A 293 -1.07 -6.43 29.31
N PHE A 294 -1.89 -5.48 28.88
CA PHE A 294 -1.44 -4.17 28.46
C PHE A 294 -0.76 -3.46 29.63
N GLU A 295 0.46 -3.01 29.42
CA GLU A 295 1.25 -2.32 30.45
C GLU A 295 1.31 -0.82 30.17
N GLU A 296 1.02 -0.02 31.19
CA GLU A 296 1.37 1.40 31.18
C GLU A 296 2.85 1.57 31.53
N GLY A 297 3.60 2.26 30.67
CA GLY A 297 4.99 2.55 30.96
C GLY A 297 5.12 3.67 32.00
N PRO A 298 6.32 3.83 32.61
CA PRO A 298 6.56 4.89 33.59
C PRO A 298 6.37 6.29 32.98
N PRO A 299 6.05 7.30 33.81
CA PRO A 299 6.03 8.69 33.37
C PRO A 299 7.44 9.20 33.06
N ALA A 300 7.54 10.27 32.27
CA ALA A 300 8.82 10.92 31.95
C ALA A 300 9.52 11.46 33.20
N THR A 301 10.83 11.25 33.31
CA THR A 301 11.64 11.78 34.40
C THR A 301 11.81 13.31 34.30
N PRO A 302 12.20 14.01 35.38
CA PRO A 302 12.49 15.44 35.32
C PRO A 302 13.54 15.81 34.25
N GLU A 303 14.56 14.98 34.05
CA GLU A 303 15.62 15.18 33.07
C GLU A 303 15.09 15.04 31.63
N GLU A 304 14.26 14.03 31.36
CA GLU A 304 13.62 13.85 30.06
C GLU A 304 12.66 15.00 29.74
N LYS A 305 11.88 15.45 30.72
CA LYS A 305 11.01 16.63 30.61
C LYS A 305 11.81 17.90 30.32
N ALA A 306 12.96 18.08 30.98
CA ALA A 306 13.85 19.21 30.75
C ALA A 306 14.47 19.16 29.34
N ARG A 307 14.90 17.98 28.87
CA ARG A 307 15.46 17.79 27.52
C ARG A 307 14.40 18.03 26.45
N PHE A 308 13.19 17.48 26.60
CA PHE A 308 12.07 17.76 25.72
C PHE A 308 11.78 19.26 25.68
N GLY A 309 11.60 19.87 26.86
CA GLY A 309 11.23 21.28 27.00
C GLY A 309 12.28 22.29 26.56
N SER A 310 13.56 21.92 26.48
CA SER A 310 14.64 22.85 26.08
C SER A 310 14.74 23.09 24.58
N ARG A 311 14.04 22.29 23.76
CA ARG A 311 14.04 22.45 22.30
C ARG A 311 13.22 23.67 21.89
N PRO A 312 13.75 24.58 21.05
CA PRO A 312 12.98 25.73 20.54
C PRO A 312 11.69 25.32 19.82
N ALA A 313 11.71 24.19 19.10
CA ALA A 313 10.53 23.64 18.45
C ALA A 313 9.42 23.25 19.44
N VAL A 314 9.76 22.81 20.66
CA VAL A 314 8.77 22.49 21.70
C VAL A 314 8.16 23.76 22.29
N ALA A 315 8.94 24.84 22.41
CA ALA A 315 8.39 26.15 22.75
C ALA A 315 7.39 26.64 21.69
N ALA A 316 7.70 26.46 20.40
CA ALA A 316 6.78 26.74 19.30
C ALA A 316 5.51 25.88 19.39
N LEU A 317 5.61 24.56 19.61
CA LEU A 317 4.45 23.69 19.79
C LEU A 317 3.50 24.15 20.90
N ARG A 318 4.05 24.62 22.03
CA ARG A 318 3.26 25.15 23.15
C ARG A 318 2.53 26.45 22.76
N MET A 319 3.20 27.37 22.07
CA MET A 319 2.56 28.59 21.56
C MET A 319 1.45 28.27 20.54
N LEU A 320 1.69 27.34 19.62
CA LEU A 320 0.73 26.92 18.61
C LEU A 320 -0.50 26.22 19.21
N THR A 321 -0.28 25.49 20.31
CA THR A 321 -1.36 24.92 21.14
C THR A 321 -2.26 26.04 21.69
N ASP A 322 -1.67 27.09 22.26
CA ASP A 322 -2.41 28.22 22.82
C ASP A 322 -3.17 29.01 21.73
N LEU A 323 -2.58 29.12 20.54
CA LEU A 323 -3.18 29.77 19.37
C LEU A 323 -4.23 28.91 18.64
N LYS A 324 -4.32 27.62 18.97
CA LYS A 324 -5.17 26.63 18.27
C LYS A 324 -4.88 26.53 16.77
N ASP A 325 -3.62 26.70 16.38
CA ASP A 325 -3.17 26.50 15.00
C ASP A 325 -2.74 25.06 14.80
N ASP A 326 -3.73 24.20 14.52
CA ASP A 326 -3.53 22.77 14.34
C ASP A 326 -2.60 22.45 13.17
N ARG A 327 -2.62 23.25 12.10
CA ARG A 327 -1.81 22.98 10.90
C ARG A 327 -0.34 23.22 11.18
N ALA A 328 0.00 24.37 11.76
CA ALA A 328 1.38 24.65 12.15
C ALA A 328 1.86 23.69 13.23
N PHE A 329 1.00 23.32 14.18
CA PHE A 329 1.32 22.34 15.22
C PHE A 329 1.85 21.02 14.63
N LEU A 330 1.17 20.48 13.60
CA LEU A 330 1.57 19.21 12.97
C LEU A 330 2.96 19.27 12.32
N VAL A 331 3.31 20.39 11.68
CA VAL A 331 4.63 20.57 11.06
C VAL A 331 5.74 20.42 12.09
N PHE A 332 5.62 21.09 13.24
CA PHE A 332 6.61 21.01 14.29
C PHE A 332 6.57 19.66 15.02
N ALA A 333 5.39 19.06 15.20
CA ALA A 333 5.25 17.81 15.92
C ALA A 333 5.93 16.65 15.18
N TYR A 334 5.74 16.57 13.85
CA TYR A 334 6.38 15.55 13.03
C TYR A 334 7.88 15.79 12.89
N HIS A 335 8.32 17.05 12.84
CA HIS A 335 9.77 17.33 12.84
C HIS A 335 10.44 16.93 14.16
N ILE A 336 9.74 17.07 15.30
CA ILE A 336 10.30 16.75 16.61
C ILE A 336 10.39 15.24 16.84
N ASP A 337 9.43 14.44 16.36
CA ASP A 337 9.41 13.01 16.67
C ASP A 337 10.67 12.25 16.17
N ASP A 338 11.26 12.69 15.06
CA ASP A 338 12.53 12.18 14.53
C ASP A 338 13.77 12.56 15.38
N GLN A 339 13.62 13.44 16.38
CA GLN A 339 14.72 13.94 17.23
C GLN A 339 14.64 13.46 18.69
N LEU A 340 13.61 12.70 19.04
CA LEU A 340 13.40 12.22 20.40
C LEU A 340 14.25 10.98 20.67
N GLN A 341 14.84 10.91 21.87
CA GLN A 341 15.85 9.89 22.19
C GLN A 341 15.42 8.92 23.29
N SER A 342 14.32 9.20 23.99
CA SER A 342 13.84 8.33 25.05
C SER A 342 12.33 8.25 25.08
N ARG A 343 11.82 7.14 25.64
CA ARG A 343 10.40 6.96 25.92
C ARG A 343 9.75 8.18 26.59
N GLY A 344 10.38 8.76 27.61
CA GLY A 344 9.81 9.89 28.33
C GLY A 344 9.59 11.11 27.45
N GLU A 345 10.50 11.38 26.51
CA GLU A 345 10.32 12.48 25.56
C GLU A 345 9.16 12.22 24.60
N PHE A 346 9.01 10.99 24.09
CA PHE A 346 7.85 10.60 23.27
C PHE A 346 6.54 10.74 24.06
N LYS A 347 6.55 10.42 25.36
CA LYS A 347 5.38 10.57 26.23
C LYS A 347 4.96 12.04 26.37
N GLU A 348 5.91 12.95 26.51
CA GLU A 348 5.63 14.39 26.58
C GLU A 348 5.04 14.94 25.28
N LEU A 349 5.54 14.50 24.12
CA LEU A 349 4.95 14.86 22.82
C LEU A 349 3.52 14.32 22.68
N ALA A 350 3.30 13.05 23.05
CA ALA A 350 1.98 12.44 23.02
C ALA A 350 0.98 13.14 23.95
N ASP A 351 1.40 13.49 25.17
CA ASP A 351 0.55 14.23 26.12
C ASP A 351 0.20 15.63 25.61
N LEU A 352 1.13 16.30 24.93
CA LEU A 352 0.85 17.58 24.28
C LEU A 352 -0.15 17.43 23.13
N ALA A 353 0.03 16.42 22.28
CA ALA A 353 -0.88 16.11 21.19
C ALA A 353 -2.30 15.79 21.67
N MET A 354 -2.44 15.02 22.76
CA MET A 354 -3.75 14.71 23.33
C MET A 354 -4.48 15.95 23.85
N ARG A 355 -3.78 16.96 24.39
CA ARG A 355 -4.38 18.23 24.85
C ARG A 355 -5.00 19.05 23.72
N VAL A 356 -4.48 18.93 22.49
CA VAL A 356 -4.99 19.62 21.30
C VAL A 356 -5.88 18.73 20.43
N ASN A 357 -6.34 17.59 20.96
CA ASN A 357 -7.17 16.63 20.22
C ASN A 357 -6.50 16.14 18.90
N ALA A 358 -5.19 15.90 18.95
CA ALA A 358 -4.39 15.35 17.85
C ALA A 358 -3.83 13.94 18.16
N PRO A 359 -4.68 12.94 18.51
CA PRO A 359 -4.22 11.62 18.93
C PRO A 359 -3.39 10.87 17.86
N HIS A 360 -3.56 11.17 16.58
CA HIS A 360 -2.72 10.65 15.49
C HIS A 360 -1.24 11.01 15.63
N VAL A 361 -0.92 12.17 16.22
CA VAL A 361 0.47 12.53 16.56
C VAL A 361 1.01 11.62 17.68
N ALA A 362 0.18 11.28 18.67
CA ALA A 362 0.58 10.35 19.73
C ALA A 362 0.81 8.93 19.16
N VAL A 363 -0.08 8.45 18.29
CA VAL A 363 0.10 7.15 17.60
C VAL A 363 1.38 7.14 16.78
N ARG A 364 1.65 8.19 15.99
CA ARG A 364 2.89 8.33 15.23
C ARG A 364 4.13 8.35 16.13
N ALA A 365 4.13 9.16 17.19
CA ALA A 365 5.21 9.21 18.18
C ALA A 365 5.48 7.83 18.79
N GLY A 366 4.42 7.09 19.13
CA GLY A 366 4.54 5.72 19.63
C GLY A 366 5.15 4.77 18.60
N LYS A 367 4.75 4.85 17.32
CA LYS A 367 5.34 4.06 16.23
C LYS A 367 6.83 4.38 16.03
N VAL A 368 7.22 5.65 16.09
CA VAL A 368 8.63 6.07 16.02
C VAL A 368 9.41 5.48 17.19
N ALA A 369 8.87 5.57 18.41
CA ALA A 369 9.48 5.01 19.62
C ALA A 369 9.70 3.49 19.51
N VAL A 370 8.76 2.74 18.91
CA VAL A 370 8.94 1.31 18.63
C VAL A 370 10.18 1.07 17.75
N ARG A 371 10.36 1.87 16.69
CA ARG A 371 11.46 1.70 15.74
C ARG A 371 12.82 2.01 16.34
N THR A 372 12.88 2.89 17.34
CA THR A 372 14.12 3.27 18.03
C THR A 372 14.45 2.38 19.23
N GLY A 373 13.66 1.33 19.50
CA GLY A 373 13.85 0.42 20.63
C GLY A 373 13.24 0.91 21.95
N GLU A 374 12.61 2.08 21.95
CA GLU A 374 11.95 2.72 23.10
C GLU A 374 10.46 2.34 23.15
N TYR A 375 10.16 1.03 22.99
CA TYR A 375 8.79 0.56 22.82
C TYR A 375 7.86 1.02 23.94
N ALA A 376 6.77 1.67 23.55
CA ALA A 376 5.86 2.37 24.44
C ALA A 376 4.40 2.10 24.04
N ALA A 377 3.85 0.97 24.47
CA ALA A 377 2.49 0.55 24.10
C ALA A 377 1.43 1.60 24.49
N ASP A 378 1.57 2.23 25.66
CA ASP A 378 0.68 3.28 26.16
C ASP A 378 0.67 4.55 25.30
N ILE A 379 1.77 4.82 24.59
CA ILE A 379 1.87 5.93 23.63
C ILE A 379 1.27 5.53 22.28
N ALA A 380 1.64 4.34 21.78
CA ALA A 380 1.20 3.84 20.48
C ALA A 380 -0.31 3.47 20.43
N TYR A 381 -0.92 3.28 21.60
CA TYR A 381 -2.34 2.99 21.81
C TYR A 381 -2.93 3.98 22.83
N PRO A 382 -3.20 5.23 22.42
CA PRO A 382 -3.71 6.26 23.31
C PRO A 382 -5.09 5.91 23.86
N ASP A 383 -5.43 6.47 25.02
CA ASP A 383 -6.79 6.39 25.58
C ASP A 383 -7.74 7.31 24.79
N ILE A 384 -8.76 6.71 24.18
CA ILE A 384 -9.74 7.40 23.35
C ILE A 384 -11.13 7.00 23.82
N SER A 385 -11.94 7.99 24.18
CA SER A 385 -13.32 7.76 24.60
C SER A 385 -14.20 7.33 23.42
N VAL A 386 -14.82 6.15 23.52
CA VAL A 386 -15.86 5.70 22.58
C VAL A 386 -17.21 6.21 23.07
N PRO A 387 -17.95 7.03 22.30
CA PRO A 387 -19.25 7.51 22.73
C PRO A 387 -20.26 6.37 22.85
N ASN A 388 -21.17 6.45 23.82
CA ASN A 388 -22.25 5.47 24.01
C ASN A 388 -23.11 5.26 22.75
N SER A 389 -23.27 6.31 21.93
CA SER A 389 -23.98 6.24 20.65
C SER A 389 -23.29 5.32 19.63
N ALA A 390 -21.96 5.17 19.69
CA ALA A 390 -21.19 4.23 18.87
C ALA A 390 -21.12 2.84 19.54
N ALA A 391 -20.87 2.79 20.85
CA ALA A 391 -20.69 1.55 21.61
C ALA A 391 -21.92 0.62 21.60
N ARG A 392 -23.11 1.14 21.31
CA ARG A 392 -24.32 0.31 21.12
C ARG A 392 -24.31 -0.56 19.86
N PHE A 393 -23.45 -0.25 18.88
CA PHE A 393 -23.43 -0.92 17.57
C PHE A 393 -22.35 -1.99 17.45
N ALA A 394 -21.20 -1.78 18.09
CA ALA A 394 -20.06 -2.68 18.08
C ALA A 394 -19.25 -2.55 19.39
N PRO A 395 -18.49 -3.57 19.80
CA PRO A 395 -17.65 -3.49 20.99
C PRO A 395 -16.64 -2.34 20.90
N ALA A 396 -16.38 -1.68 22.02
CA ALA A 396 -15.51 -0.50 22.08
C ALA A 396 -14.10 -0.80 21.55
N GLU A 397 -13.54 -1.97 21.88
CA GLU A 397 -12.21 -2.35 21.43
C GLU A 397 -12.11 -2.50 19.89
N VAL A 398 -13.20 -2.91 19.24
CA VAL A 398 -13.25 -3.07 17.77
C VAL A 398 -13.38 -1.70 17.10
N ILE A 399 -14.20 -0.82 17.67
CA ILE A 399 -14.33 0.57 17.18
C ILE A 399 -12.98 1.27 17.26
N LEU A 400 -12.27 1.14 18.39
CA LEU A 400 -10.94 1.72 18.57
C LEU A 400 -9.90 1.07 17.64
N GLY A 401 -9.89 -0.26 17.55
CA GLY A 401 -8.95 -0.98 16.70
C GLY A 401 -9.09 -0.64 15.22
N LEU A 402 -10.33 -0.45 14.75
CA LEU A 402 -10.62 0.01 13.39
C LEU A 402 -10.30 1.50 13.21
N SER A 403 -10.69 2.37 14.14
CA SER A 403 -10.39 3.81 14.05
C SER A 403 -8.88 4.10 14.03
N ARG A 404 -8.10 3.31 14.77
CA ARG A 404 -6.63 3.36 14.73
C ARG A 404 -6.11 3.03 13.34
N GLN A 405 -6.66 2.00 12.70
CA GLN A 405 -6.22 1.58 11.36
C GLN A 405 -6.67 2.56 10.26
N GLU A 406 -7.85 3.16 10.39
CA GLU A 406 -8.42 4.06 9.39
C GLU A 406 -7.77 5.44 9.37
N SER A 407 -7.53 6.03 10.54
CA SER A 407 -7.03 7.41 10.61
C SER A 407 -6.03 7.69 11.71
N GLU A 408 -5.60 6.67 12.45
CA GLU A 408 -4.84 6.84 13.69
C GLU A 408 -5.55 7.78 14.67
N PHE A 409 -6.90 7.78 14.64
CA PHE A 409 -7.74 8.71 15.39
C PHE A 409 -7.65 10.18 14.95
N ASN A 410 -7.16 10.48 13.75
CA ASN A 410 -7.23 11.84 13.21
C ASN A 410 -8.71 12.19 12.87
N PRO A 411 -9.33 13.16 13.58
CA PRO A 411 -10.73 13.54 13.31
C PRO A 411 -10.90 14.25 11.97
N ARG A 412 -9.82 14.83 11.42
CA ARG A 412 -9.81 15.59 10.17
C ARG A 412 -9.19 14.83 9.00
N ALA A 413 -8.95 13.52 9.15
CA ALA A 413 -8.38 12.71 8.07
C ALA A 413 -9.28 12.74 6.82
N TYR A 414 -8.64 12.92 5.67
CA TYR A 414 -9.30 12.95 4.36
C TYR A 414 -8.49 12.11 3.38
N SER A 415 -9.09 11.05 2.81
CA SER A 415 -8.41 10.22 1.82
C SER A 415 -8.65 10.72 0.39
N ARG A 416 -7.77 10.32 -0.53
CA ARG A 416 -7.94 10.57 -1.97
C ARG A 416 -9.25 10.00 -2.53
N ALA A 417 -9.76 8.92 -1.94
CA ALA A 417 -11.06 8.34 -2.29
C ALA A 417 -12.26 9.12 -1.73
N GLY A 418 -12.01 10.19 -0.96
CA GLY A 418 -13.02 11.05 -0.35
C GLY A 418 -13.56 10.54 0.97
N ALA A 419 -12.90 9.57 1.61
CA ALA A 419 -13.25 9.06 2.94
C ALA A 419 -12.84 10.07 4.04
N ARG A 420 -13.61 10.14 5.14
CA ARG A 420 -13.54 11.26 6.09
C ARG A 420 -13.55 10.83 7.55
N GLY A 421 -12.70 11.48 8.35
CA GLY A 421 -12.66 11.44 9.81
C GLY A 421 -12.18 10.13 10.42
N MET A 422 -12.51 9.94 11.70
CA MET A 422 -12.01 8.88 12.59
C MET A 422 -12.11 7.46 12.03
N MET A 423 -13.23 7.13 11.38
CA MET A 423 -13.49 5.81 10.82
C MET A 423 -13.55 5.84 9.28
N GLN A 424 -12.97 6.87 8.65
CA GLN A 424 -12.86 7.06 7.21
C GLN A 424 -14.13 6.69 6.44
N LEU A 425 -15.23 7.40 6.74
CA LEU A 425 -16.49 7.16 6.04
C LEU A 425 -16.53 7.89 4.70
N ILE A 426 -16.87 7.15 3.63
CA ILE A 426 -17.26 7.74 2.35
C ILE A 426 -18.63 8.44 2.52
N PRO A 427 -18.83 9.68 2.04
CA PRO A 427 -20.08 10.43 2.23
C PRO A 427 -21.36 9.68 1.83
N SER A 428 -21.34 8.95 0.72
CA SER A 428 -22.48 8.15 0.26
C SER A 428 -22.81 7.00 1.22
N THR A 429 -21.78 6.31 1.72
CA THR A 429 -21.91 5.26 2.75
C THR A 429 -22.46 5.86 4.04
N ALA A 430 -21.91 6.98 4.50
CA ALA A 430 -22.38 7.66 5.70
C ALA A 430 -23.85 8.10 5.59
N GLN A 431 -24.26 8.65 4.45
CA GLN A 431 -25.64 9.05 4.21
C GLN A 431 -26.60 7.86 4.23
N ALA A 432 -26.23 6.74 3.59
CA ALA A 432 -27.03 5.52 3.59
C ALA A 432 -27.17 4.94 5.01
N THR A 433 -26.07 4.88 5.76
CA THR A 433 -26.06 4.42 7.16
C THR A 433 -26.90 5.33 8.06
N ALA A 434 -26.73 6.65 7.97
CA ALA A 434 -27.50 7.62 8.73
C ALA A 434 -29.01 7.49 8.48
N ARG A 435 -29.41 7.33 7.21
CA ARG A 435 -30.81 7.09 6.84
C ARG A 435 -31.36 5.80 7.46
N LYS A 436 -30.58 4.71 7.43
CA LYS A 436 -30.99 3.41 7.99
C LYS A 436 -31.15 3.46 9.51
N GLU A 437 -30.25 4.16 10.19
CA GLU A 437 -30.27 4.32 11.64
C GLU A 437 -31.13 5.49 12.13
N ARG A 438 -31.83 6.19 11.22
CA ARG A 438 -32.64 7.38 11.52
C ARG A 438 -31.84 8.47 12.25
N ILE A 439 -30.57 8.62 11.90
CA ILE A 439 -29.67 9.68 12.35
C ILE A 439 -29.70 10.80 11.30
N ALA A 440 -29.81 12.06 11.74
CA ALA A 440 -29.76 13.19 10.82
C ALA A 440 -28.39 13.26 10.12
N TYR A 441 -28.39 13.21 8.78
CA TYR A 441 -27.16 13.25 8.01
C TYR A 441 -26.63 14.68 7.88
N ARG A 442 -25.40 14.91 8.36
CA ARG A 442 -24.62 16.14 8.16
C ARG A 442 -23.24 15.78 7.63
N GLN A 443 -22.93 16.22 6.42
CA GLN A 443 -21.67 15.84 5.77
C GLN A 443 -20.44 16.51 6.41
N SER A 444 -20.55 17.76 6.84
CA SER A 444 -19.45 18.48 7.53
C SER A 444 -19.09 17.84 8.87
N ALA A 445 -20.10 17.35 9.61
CA ALA A 445 -19.92 16.64 10.88
C ALA A 445 -19.09 15.34 10.75
N LEU A 446 -18.84 14.84 9.53
CA LEU A 446 -17.89 13.74 9.33
C LEU A 446 -16.44 14.13 9.65
N LEU A 447 -16.08 15.42 9.59
CA LEU A 447 -14.77 15.96 9.93
C LEU A 447 -14.79 16.82 11.20
N ASP A 448 -15.92 17.50 11.46
CA ASP A 448 -16.02 18.45 12.58
C ASP A 448 -16.42 17.80 13.91
N ASP A 449 -17.03 16.61 13.86
CA ASP A 449 -17.58 15.91 15.03
C ASP A 449 -17.10 14.44 15.05
N PRO A 450 -15.99 14.14 15.78
CA PRO A 450 -15.47 12.77 15.85
C PRO A 450 -16.46 11.78 16.45
N HIS A 451 -17.31 12.20 17.40
CA HIS A 451 -18.31 11.32 18.00
C HIS A 451 -19.41 10.95 17.00
N TYR A 452 -19.87 11.90 16.18
CA TYR A 452 -20.79 11.64 15.08
C TYR A 452 -20.18 10.70 14.04
N ASN A 453 -18.91 10.94 13.65
CA ASN A 453 -18.19 10.06 12.72
C ASN A 453 -18.08 8.63 13.26
N MET A 454 -17.63 8.46 14.51
CA MET A 454 -17.53 7.15 15.16
C MET A 454 -18.90 6.47 15.31
N THR A 455 -19.97 7.23 15.57
CA THR A 455 -21.33 6.67 15.67
C THR A 455 -21.79 6.08 14.34
N LEU A 456 -21.63 6.82 13.23
CA LEU A 456 -21.98 6.31 11.91
C LEU A 456 -21.04 5.18 11.46
N GLY A 457 -19.75 5.26 11.81
CA GLY A 457 -18.77 4.24 11.48
C GLY A 457 -19.07 2.92 12.18
N ALA A 458 -19.35 2.96 13.48
CA ALA A 458 -19.76 1.80 14.26
C ALA A 458 -21.08 1.21 13.76
N ALA A 459 -22.05 2.04 13.36
CA ALA A 459 -23.29 1.57 12.74
C ALA A 459 -23.03 0.86 11.40
N HIS A 460 -22.19 1.42 10.53
CA HIS A 460 -21.82 0.81 9.26
C HIS A 460 -21.11 -0.53 9.48
N LEU A 461 -20.14 -0.56 10.40
CA LEU A 461 -19.45 -1.78 10.83
C LEU A 461 -20.45 -2.84 11.30
N SER A 462 -21.40 -2.48 12.15
CA SER A 462 -22.46 -3.38 12.64
C SER A 462 -23.30 -3.96 11.50
N HIS A 463 -23.59 -3.18 10.45
CA HIS A 463 -24.29 -3.70 9.26
C HIS A 463 -23.49 -4.75 8.51
N LEU A 464 -22.17 -4.57 8.42
CA LEU A 464 -21.28 -5.56 7.79
C LEU A 464 -21.14 -6.82 8.67
N ILE A 465 -20.99 -6.67 9.99
CA ILE A 465 -21.00 -7.81 10.94
C ILE A 465 -22.26 -8.64 10.72
N ASN A 466 -23.43 -8.00 10.67
CA ASN A 466 -24.70 -8.68 10.44
C ASN A 466 -24.77 -9.34 9.05
N ARG A 467 -24.27 -8.66 8.00
CA ARG A 467 -24.23 -9.21 6.63
C ARG A 467 -23.43 -10.51 6.56
N TYR A 468 -22.29 -10.58 7.26
CA TYR A 468 -21.41 -11.75 7.24
C TYR A 468 -21.66 -12.71 8.42
N GLY A 469 -22.85 -12.65 9.04
CA GLY A 469 -23.26 -13.58 10.08
C GLY A 469 -22.32 -13.59 11.29
N GLY A 470 -21.73 -12.45 11.62
CA GLY A 470 -20.79 -12.29 12.72
C GLY A 470 -19.32 -12.47 12.37
N SER A 471 -18.96 -12.83 11.13
CA SER A 471 -17.55 -13.02 10.75
C SER A 471 -16.79 -11.71 10.66
N TRP A 472 -15.80 -11.53 11.55
CA TRP A 472 -14.99 -10.32 11.62
C TRP A 472 -14.01 -10.22 10.46
N ILE A 473 -13.37 -11.32 10.05
CA ILE A 473 -12.40 -11.29 8.95
C ILE A 473 -13.06 -10.82 7.64
N MET A 474 -14.27 -11.31 7.34
CA MET A 474 -15.04 -10.90 6.16
C MET A 474 -15.56 -9.46 6.29
N THR A 475 -15.92 -9.07 7.51
CA THR A 475 -16.40 -7.72 7.82
C THR A 475 -15.31 -6.68 7.60
N PHE A 476 -14.13 -6.86 8.17
CA PHE A 476 -13.02 -5.91 8.03
C PHE A 476 -12.52 -5.87 6.58
N ALA A 477 -12.47 -7.03 5.91
CA ALA A 477 -12.19 -7.11 4.48
C ALA A 477 -13.20 -6.29 3.65
N ALA A 478 -14.49 -6.36 3.98
CA ALA A 478 -15.54 -5.63 3.29
C ALA A 478 -15.56 -4.13 3.64
N TYR A 479 -15.14 -3.77 4.85
CA TYR A 479 -15.02 -2.36 5.25
C TYR A 479 -13.97 -1.65 4.38
N ASN A 480 -12.80 -2.29 4.19
CA ASN A 480 -11.70 -1.74 3.39
C ASN A 480 -11.90 -1.92 1.87
N ALA A 481 -12.18 -3.13 1.39
CA ALA A 481 -12.22 -3.44 -0.05
C ALA A 481 -13.63 -3.41 -0.67
N GLY A 482 -14.66 -3.27 0.15
CA GLY A 482 -16.06 -3.33 -0.28
C GLY A 482 -16.63 -4.74 -0.39
N VAL A 483 -17.96 -4.83 -0.24
CA VAL A 483 -18.72 -6.10 -0.23
C VAL A 483 -18.49 -6.96 -1.47
N ASN A 484 -18.51 -6.34 -2.66
CA ASN A 484 -18.39 -7.08 -3.92
C ASN A 484 -17.04 -7.84 -4.02
N ARG A 485 -15.96 -7.30 -3.43
CA ARG A 485 -14.65 -7.95 -3.43
C ARG A 485 -14.65 -9.18 -2.53
N VAL A 486 -15.20 -9.06 -1.33
CA VAL A 486 -15.32 -10.19 -0.40
C VAL A 486 -16.17 -11.31 -1.01
N GLU A 487 -17.28 -10.98 -1.69
CA GLU A 487 -18.10 -11.97 -2.39
C GLU A 487 -17.30 -12.70 -3.49
N GLN A 488 -16.49 -11.98 -4.28
CA GLN A 488 -15.60 -12.59 -5.28
C GLN A 488 -14.54 -13.51 -4.64
N TRP A 489 -14.01 -13.15 -3.48
CA TRP A 489 -13.00 -13.96 -2.79
C TRP A 489 -13.62 -15.20 -2.15
N VAL A 490 -14.84 -15.10 -1.61
CA VAL A 490 -15.60 -16.26 -1.15
C VAL A 490 -15.90 -17.23 -2.30
N GLU A 491 -16.30 -16.70 -3.46
CA GLU A 491 -16.52 -17.53 -4.65
C GLU A 491 -15.23 -18.21 -5.11
N ALA A 492 -14.10 -17.50 -5.09
CA ALA A 492 -12.81 -18.02 -5.55
C ALA A 492 -12.17 -19.03 -4.60
N TYR A 493 -12.23 -18.78 -3.29
CA TYR A 493 -11.43 -19.51 -2.28
C TYR A 493 -12.28 -20.33 -1.30
N GLY A 494 -13.60 -20.22 -1.38
CA GLY A 494 -14.54 -20.79 -0.42
C GLY A 494 -14.89 -19.83 0.71
N ASP A 495 -16.00 -20.12 1.39
CA ASP A 495 -16.44 -19.36 2.55
C ASP A 495 -15.57 -19.72 3.77
N PRO A 496 -14.87 -18.76 4.40
CA PRO A 496 -14.00 -19.04 5.54
C PRO A 496 -14.74 -19.59 6.76
N ARG A 497 -16.08 -19.45 6.81
CA ARG A 497 -16.93 -19.97 7.88
C ARG A 497 -17.29 -21.44 7.67
N ALA A 498 -17.14 -21.97 6.45
CA ALA A 498 -17.58 -23.32 6.10
C ALA A 498 -16.74 -24.41 6.79
N PRO A 499 -17.34 -25.49 7.34
CA PRO A 499 -16.62 -26.60 7.99
C PRO A 499 -15.39 -27.07 7.21
N GLY A 500 -14.25 -27.24 7.90
CA GLY A 500 -12.97 -27.63 7.29
C GLY A 500 -12.12 -26.49 6.71
N ALA A 501 -12.66 -25.28 6.49
CA ALA A 501 -11.88 -24.12 6.05
C ALA A 501 -10.92 -23.59 7.14
N ASP A 502 -9.69 -23.22 6.80
CA ASP A 502 -8.80 -22.49 7.71
C ASP A 502 -8.98 -20.97 7.46
N PRO A 503 -9.61 -20.21 8.36
CA PRO A 503 -9.88 -18.79 8.11
C PRO A 503 -8.60 -17.96 8.00
N LEU A 504 -7.49 -18.41 8.60
CA LEU A 504 -6.19 -17.77 8.44
C LEU A 504 -5.66 -17.94 7.01
N ASP A 505 -5.83 -19.12 6.41
CA ASP A 505 -5.50 -19.32 4.98
C ASP A 505 -6.39 -18.48 4.07
N TRP A 506 -7.66 -18.27 4.43
CA TRP A 506 -8.53 -17.38 3.66
C TRP A 506 -8.04 -15.93 3.71
N MET A 507 -7.59 -15.46 4.88
CA MET A 507 -6.97 -14.13 5.00
C MET A 507 -5.71 -14.01 4.13
N GLU A 508 -4.81 -15.00 4.16
CA GLU A 508 -3.59 -15.00 3.33
C GLU A 508 -3.88 -15.12 1.82
N GLN A 509 -5.06 -15.63 1.43
CA GLN A 509 -5.53 -15.65 0.04
C GLN A 509 -6.03 -14.30 -0.48
N ILE A 510 -6.31 -13.31 0.39
CA ILE A 510 -6.77 -11.98 -0.02
C ILE A 510 -5.74 -11.37 -1.00
N PRO A 511 -6.09 -11.07 -2.27
CA PRO A 511 -5.12 -10.64 -3.27
C PRO A 511 -4.55 -9.25 -3.03
N PHE A 512 -5.29 -8.38 -2.35
CA PHE A 512 -4.84 -7.02 -2.03
C PHE A 512 -4.04 -7.08 -0.73
N GLU A 513 -2.74 -6.82 -0.83
CA GLU A 513 -1.86 -6.77 0.33
C GLU A 513 -2.36 -5.77 1.37
N GLU A 514 -2.77 -4.58 0.93
CA GLU A 514 -3.38 -3.56 1.79
C GLU A 514 -4.55 -4.13 2.60
N THR A 515 -5.50 -4.81 1.95
CA THR A 515 -6.66 -5.38 2.65
C THR A 515 -6.28 -6.54 3.57
N ARG A 516 -5.33 -7.40 3.16
CA ARG A 516 -4.84 -8.50 4.00
C ARG A 516 -4.23 -7.96 5.29
N ASN A 517 -3.33 -6.99 5.16
CA ASN A 517 -2.68 -6.32 6.29
C ASN A 517 -3.73 -5.59 7.13
N TYR A 518 -4.66 -4.87 6.52
CA TYR A 518 -5.75 -4.19 7.20
C TYR A 518 -6.55 -5.12 8.11
N VAL A 519 -6.98 -6.30 7.62
CA VAL A 519 -7.73 -7.27 8.43
C VAL A 519 -6.92 -7.74 9.64
N GLN A 520 -5.64 -8.08 9.42
CA GLN A 520 -4.74 -8.51 10.50
C GLN A 520 -4.54 -7.40 11.55
N ARG A 521 -4.33 -6.15 11.10
CA ARG A 521 -4.12 -4.99 11.97
C ARG A 521 -5.36 -4.63 12.78
N VAL A 522 -6.56 -4.65 12.19
CA VAL A 522 -7.78 -4.35 12.94
C VAL A 522 -8.01 -5.39 14.03
N LEU A 523 -7.77 -6.68 13.74
CA LEU A 523 -7.86 -7.75 14.73
C LEU A 523 -6.81 -7.62 15.85
N GLU A 524 -5.55 -7.37 15.48
CA GLU A 524 -4.43 -7.09 16.39
C GLU A 524 -4.73 -5.91 17.33
N ASN A 525 -5.12 -4.77 16.75
CA ASN A 525 -5.45 -3.56 17.49
C ASN A 525 -6.65 -3.80 18.42
N SER A 526 -7.65 -4.59 17.98
CA SER A 526 -8.83 -4.90 18.80
C SER A 526 -8.45 -5.68 20.06
N GLN A 527 -7.48 -6.60 19.99
CA GLN A 527 -6.99 -7.30 21.18
C GLN A 527 -6.26 -6.37 22.14
N ILE A 528 -5.43 -5.47 21.61
CA ILE A 528 -4.64 -4.55 22.44
C ILE A 528 -5.58 -3.57 23.15
N TYR A 529 -6.58 -3.02 22.46
CA TYR A 529 -7.60 -2.19 23.09
C TYR A 529 -8.49 -2.98 24.06
N ARG A 530 -8.79 -4.26 23.78
CA ARG A 530 -9.52 -5.11 24.74
C ARG A 530 -8.77 -5.22 26.05
N SER A 531 -7.47 -5.47 25.96
CA SER A 531 -6.57 -5.56 27.12
C SER A 531 -6.50 -4.22 27.85
N ARG A 532 -6.26 -3.11 27.14
CA ARG A 532 -6.20 -1.76 27.71
C ARG A 532 -7.50 -1.36 28.44
N LEU A 533 -8.66 -1.65 27.86
CA LEU A 533 -9.96 -1.24 28.41
C LEU A 533 -10.41 -2.09 29.61
N ASN A 534 -10.02 -3.36 29.67
CA ASN A 534 -10.58 -4.32 30.63
C ASN A 534 -9.53 -4.95 31.56
N ASN A 535 -8.26 -4.56 31.45
CA ASN A 535 -7.12 -5.13 32.18
C ASN A 535 -7.07 -6.66 32.09
N VAL A 536 -7.29 -7.19 30.87
CA VAL A 536 -7.19 -8.63 30.54
C VAL A 536 -5.93 -8.89 29.72
N SER A 537 -5.55 -10.15 29.47
CA SER A 537 -4.41 -10.40 28.58
C SER A 537 -4.66 -9.88 27.15
N ILE A 538 -3.58 -9.42 26.50
CA ILE A 538 -3.58 -9.06 25.08
C ILE A 538 -3.93 -10.29 24.24
N ALA A 539 -3.38 -11.46 24.55
CA ALA A 539 -3.73 -12.71 23.87
C ALA A 539 -4.86 -13.44 24.61
N GLY A 540 -5.68 -14.20 23.89
CA GLY A 540 -6.70 -15.09 24.49
C GLY A 540 -8.06 -15.12 23.79
N LYS A 541 -8.25 -14.33 22.74
CA LYS A 541 -9.51 -14.24 22.00
C LYS A 541 -9.32 -14.06 20.48
N LEU A 542 -8.10 -13.84 20.00
CA LEU A 542 -7.83 -13.60 18.58
C LEU A 542 -8.22 -14.79 17.72
N ALA A 543 -7.88 -16.03 18.10
CA ALA A 543 -8.29 -17.21 17.35
C ALA A 543 -9.82 -17.35 17.29
N ALA A 544 -10.50 -17.10 18.42
CA ALA A 544 -11.96 -17.11 18.48
C ALA A 544 -12.58 -15.99 17.62
N ASP A 545 -11.98 -14.80 17.59
CA ASP A 545 -12.42 -13.66 16.80
C ASP A 545 -12.25 -13.89 15.29
N ILE A 546 -11.18 -14.59 14.88
CA ILE A 546 -10.96 -15.04 13.49
C ILE A 546 -12.01 -16.07 13.07
N GLU A 547 -12.39 -17.00 13.94
CA GLU A 547 -13.37 -18.06 13.66
C GLU A 547 -14.84 -17.62 13.71
N ARG A 548 -15.13 -16.36 14.08
CA ARG A 548 -16.52 -15.90 14.24
C ARG A 548 -17.35 -16.09 12.98
N GLY A 549 -18.64 -16.36 13.20
CA GLY A 549 -19.63 -16.61 12.13
C GLY A 549 -19.57 -18.01 11.52
N GLY A 550 -18.57 -18.83 11.87
CA GLY A 550 -18.59 -20.27 11.61
C GLY A 550 -19.50 -21.04 12.59
N PRO A 551 -19.81 -22.32 12.29
CA PRO A 551 -20.45 -23.22 13.26
C PRO A 551 -19.57 -23.30 14.51
N GLN A 552 -20.21 -23.27 15.70
CA GLN A 552 -19.57 -23.05 17.01
C GLN A 552 -18.22 -23.78 17.20
N LEU A 553 -17.21 -22.99 17.59
CA LEU A 553 -15.88 -23.35 18.11
C LEU A 553 -15.17 -24.50 17.39
N ARG A 554 -14.29 -24.16 16.44
CA ARG A 554 -13.22 -25.07 15.99
C ARG A 554 -11.97 -24.93 16.84
N VAL A 555 -12.13 -24.45 18.07
CA VAL A 555 -11.14 -24.66 19.11
C VAL A 555 -11.15 -26.14 19.45
N ALA A 556 -10.50 -26.95 18.61
CA ALA A 556 -9.81 -28.10 19.15
C ALA A 556 -8.92 -27.50 20.24
N SER A 557 -9.21 -27.82 21.50
CA SER A 557 -8.23 -27.61 22.56
C SER A 557 -6.99 -28.35 22.09
N VAL A 558 -6.02 -27.64 21.52
CA VAL A 558 -4.67 -28.15 21.44
C VAL A 558 -4.31 -28.33 22.91
N ALA A 559 -4.20 -29.58 23.34
CA ALA A 559 -3.73 -29.88 24.69
C ALA A 559 -2.49 -29.01 24.92
N PRO A 560 -2.41 -28.26 26.03
CA PRO A 560 -1.27 -27.38 26.28
C PRO A 560 -0.01 -28.20 26.06
N ILE A 561 0.80 -27.80 25.08
CA ILE A 561 2.06 -28.49 24.81
C ILE A 561 2.92 -28.19 26.03
N SER A 562 3.02 -29.16 26.93
CA SER A 562 3.86 -29.06 28.12
C SER A 562 5.27 -28.74 27.65
N ALA A 563 5.81 -27.61 28.08
CA ALA A 563 7.15 -27.18 27.71
C ALA A 563 8.17 -28.26 28.15
N PRO A 564 8.89 -28.92 27.22
CA PRO A 564 10.03 -29.73 27.60
C PRO A 564 11.18 -28.79 27.99
N GLY A 565 11.91 -29.15 29.05
CA GLY A 565 13.05 -28.38 29.56
C GLY A 565 14.15 -28.11 28.52
N LEU A 566 15.09 -27.24 28.91
CA LEU A 566 16.18 -26.70 28.09
C LEU A 566 16.81 -27.75 27.13
N ILE A 567 16.79 -27.44 25.83
CA ILE A 567 17.51 -28.11 24.74
C ILE A 567 18.15 -27.00 23.88
N PRO A 568 19.41 -27.16 23.40
CA PRO A 568 20.32 -26.06 23.03
C PRO A 568 19.88 -25.15 21.87
N ASP A 569 20.54 -24.00 21.82
CA ASP A 569 20.39 -22.88 20.89
C ASP A 569 20.38 -23.30 19.41
N ILE A 570 19.38 -22.81 18.66
CA ILE A 570 19.05 -23.20 17.27
C ILE A 570 19.35 -22.07 16.28
N ALA A 571 19.82 -20.90 16.75
CA ALA A 571 20.31 -19.82 15.87
C ALA A 571 21.29 -20.31 14.78
N PRO A 572 22.24 -21.23 15.05
CA PRO A 572 23.14 -21.74 14.01
C PRO A 572 22.43 -22.59 12.93
N ARG A 573 21.27 -23.16 13.24
CA ARG A 573 20.51 -24.06 12.35
C ARG A 573 19.62 -23.29 11.37
N ILE A 574 19.16 -22.10 11.73
CA ILE A 574 18.42 -21.20 10.83
C ILE A 574 19.38 -20.61 9.79
N VAL A 575 20.57 -20.18 10.22
CA VAL A 575 21.63 -19.70 9.33
C VAL A 575 22.06 -20.77 8.33
N ALA A 576 22.17 -22.04 8.76
CA ALA A 576 22.52 -23.15 7.87
C ALA A 576 21.40 -23.55 6.87
N LEU A 577 20.14 -23.20 7.15
CA LEU A 577 18.99 -23.44 6.24
C LEU A 577 18.70 -22.25 5.32
N ALA A 578 19.23 -21.06 5.66
CA ALA A 578 19.07 -19.82 4.90
C ALA A 578 20.12 -19.65 3.79
N GLU A 579 21.06 -20.59 3.61
CA GLU A 579 21.92 -20.59 2.42
C GLU A 579 21.04 -20.77 1.15
N PRO A 580 21.25 -19.96 0.09
CA PRO A 580 20.42 -20.04 -1.11
C PRO A 580 20.67 -21.35 -1.85
N ILE A 581 19.87 -22.37 -1.56
CA ILE A 581 19.90 -23.63 -2.30
C ILE A 581 19.08 -23.44 -3.57
N LEU A 582 19.79 -23.14 -4.68
CA LEU A 582 19.29 -23.29 -6.05
C LEU A 582 19.03 -24.77 -6.34
N ASN A 583 17.94 -25.35 -5.80
CA ASN A 583 17.53 -26.70 -6.14
C ASN A 583 16.55 -26.67 -7.33
N PRO A 584 16.92 -27.20 -8.51
CA PRO A 584 15.98 -27.36 -9.60
C PRO A 584 14.88 -28.37 -9.25
N LEU A 585 13.68 -28.13 -9.77
CA LEU A 585 12.41 -28.87 -9.65
C LEU A 585 12.44 -30.38 -10.02
N ALA A 586 13.59 -31.03 -10.11
CA ALA A 586 13.75 -32.39 -10.62
C ALA A 586 13.08 -33.50 -9.76
N SER A 587 12.40 -33.17 -8.66
CA SER A 587 11.73 -34.14 -7.78
C SER A 587 10.21 -34.03 -7.70
N VAL A 588 9.56 -33.20 -8.52
CA VAL A 588 8.10 -33.31 -8.71
C VAL A 588 7.83 -34.35 -9.79
N PRO A 589 7.11 -35.46 -9.53
CA PRO A 589 6.73 -36.39 -10.58
C PRO A 589 6.00 -35.62 -11.70
N ASP A 590 6.47 -35.80 -12.93
CA ASP A 590 5.92 -35.21 -14.14
C ASP A 590 4.39 -35.34 -14.17
N ALA A 591 3.69 -34.22 -13.97
CA ALA A 591 2.30 -34.07 -14.38
C ALA A 591 2.24 -33.57 -15.84
N LEU A 592 3.06 -34.16 -16.72
CA LEU A 592 2.87 -34.08 -18.17
C LEU A 592 1.99 -35.26 -18.61
N ALA A 593 0.72 -35.24 -18.23
CA ALA A 593 -0.29 -36.07 -18.85
C ALA A 593 -1.69 -35.42 -18.81
N HIS A 594 -2.17 -35.04 -19.99
CA HIS A 594 -3.55 -34.74 -20.37
C HIS A 594 -4.15 -33.38 -19.98
N VAL A 595 -4.06 -32.43 -20.92
CA VAL A 595 -5.25 -31.66 -21.34
C VAL A 595 -5.25 -31.54 -22.87
N ARG A 596 -5.96 -32.45 -23.56
CA ARG A 596 -6.55 -32.09 -24.85
C ARG A 596 -7.71 -31.17 -24.55
N LEU A 597 -7.52 -29.86 -24.72
CA LEU A 597 -8.61 -28.90 -24.66
C LEU A 597 -9.59 -29.23 -25.80
N LYS A 598 -10.82 -29.64 -25.45
CA LYS A 598 -11.93 -29.64 -26.41
C LYS A 598 -12.20 -28.18 -26.80
N PRO A 599 -12.24 -27.82 -28.10
CA PRO A 599 -12.73 -26.52 -28.49
C PRO A 599 -14.22 -26.40 -28.11
N ARG A 600 -14.61 -25.26 -27.53
CA ARG A 600 -16.02 -24.92 -27.29
C ARG A 600 -16.81 -24.95 -28.61
N PRO A 601 -18.06 -25.42 -28.61
CA PRO A 601 -18.86 -25.46 -29.84
C PRO A 601 -19.20 -24.04 -30.31
N SER A 602 -18.84 -23.77 -31.56
CA SER A 602 -19.29 -22.61 -32.34
C SER A 602 -20.80 -22.72 -32.56
N SER A 603 -21.58 -21.80 -32.00
CA SER A 603 -22.95 -21.58 -32.44
C SER A 603 -22.94 -20.63 -33.64
N ALA A 604 -22.83 -21.20 -34.84
CA ALA A 604 -23.15 -20.51 -36.08
C ALA A 604 -23.76 -21.52 -37.07
N THR A 605 -25.10 -21.54 -37.12
CA THR A 605 -25.84 -22.24 -38.18
C THR A 605 -25.70 -21.41 -39.46
N ALA A 606 -25.10 -22.02 -40.48
CA ALA A 606 -25.02 -21.47 -41.82
C ALA A 606 -26.39 -21.59 -42.53
N ALA A 607 -26.82 -20.51 -43.19
CA ALA A 607 -27.73 -20.57 -44.32
C ALA A 607 -27.17 -19.68 -45.43
N GLN A 608 -27.03 -20.28 -46.61
CA GLN A 608 -26.46 -19.71 -47.84
C GLN A 608 -27.43 -18.72 -48.49
N ALA A 609 -26.92 -17.60 -49.03
CA ALA A 609 -27.41 -16.94 -50.27
C ALA A 609 -26.47 -15.79 -50.70
N GLU A 610 -26.42 -15.58 -52.01
CA GLU A 610 -25.53 -14.78 -52.89
C GLU A 610 -25.35 -13.26 -52.60
N PRO A 611 -24.34 -12.59 -53.23
CA PRO A 611 -24.01 -11.17 -52.99
C PRO A 611 -24.87 -10.24 -53.86
N PRO A 612 -25.11 -8.96 -53.47
CA PRO A 612 -24.33 -7.89 -54.10
C PRO A 612 -24.19 -6.54 -53.33
N THR A 613 -23.21 -5.76 -53.79
CA THR A 613 -23.15 -4.28 -53.90
C THR A 613 -22.94 -3.38 -52.69
N ALA A 614 -21.92 -2.53 -52.87
CA ALA A 614 -21.56 -1.36 -52.09
C ALA A 614 -22.70 -0.34 -51.94
N LYS A 615 -22.79 0.29 -50.77
CA LYS A 615 -23.11 1.71 -50.60
C LYS A 615 -22.68 2.21 -49.22
N THR A 616 -21.92 3.29 -49.26
CA THR A 616 -21.53 4.20 -48.19
C THR A 616 -22.73 4.66 -47.36
N GLN A 617 -22.61 4.67 -46.03
CA GLN A 617 -23.21 5.72 -45.19
C GLN A 617 -22.65 5.70 -43.76
N THR A 618 -22.26 6.89 -43.32
CA THR A 618 -21.82 7.32 -42.01
C THR A 618 -22.98 7.34 -41.00
N ARG A 619 -22.78 6.86 -39.76
CA ARG A 619 -23.37 7.44 -38.53
C ARG A 619 -22.92 6.77 -37.22
N GLY A 620 -22.29 7.60 -36.38
CA GLY A 620 -22.44 7.72 -34.92
C GLY A 620 -22.69 6.48 -34.05
N PHE A 621 -21.67 6.10 -33.27
CA PHE A 621 -21.81 5.26 -32.09
C PHE A 621 -22.58 6.00 -30.98
N ARG A 622 -23.80 5.53 -30.67
CA ARG A 622 -24.49 5.77 -29.39
C ARG A 622 -24.29 4.55 -28.49
N ARG A 623 -23.84 4.78 -27.25
CA ARG A 623 -23.80 3.78 -26.16
C ARG A 623 -25.22 3.32 -25.79
N PRO A 624 -25.48 2.03 -25.52
CA PRO A 624 -26.72 1.60 -24.89
C PRO A 624 -26.63 1.70 -23.37
N SER A 625 -27.59 2.42 -22.78
CA SER A 625 -27.88 2.47 -21.35
C SER A 625 -28.67 1.23 -20.91
N PHE A 626 -28.22 0.57 -19.85
CA PHE A 626 -28.96 -0.51 -19.20
C PHE A 626 -29.98 0.08 -18.20
N ARG A 627 -31.27 -0.26 -18.37
CA ARG A 627 -32.32 -0.07 -17.35
C ARG A 627 -32.39 -1.29 -16.42
N PRO A 628 -32.59 -1.14 -15.10
CA PRO A 628 -32.78 -2.26 -14.20
C PRO A 628 -34.21 -2.82 -14.28
N ARG A 629 -34.33 -4.16 -14.27
CA ARG A 629 -35.62 -4.89 -14.16
C ARG A 629 -36.19 -4.78 -12.74
N LYS A 630 -37.48 -4.46 -12.64
CA LYS A 630 -38.29 -4.54 -11.41
C LYS A 630 -38.60 -5.99 -11.07
N ILE A 631 -38.43 -6.38 -9.81
CA ILE A 631 -38.88 -7.65 -9.23
C ILE A 631 -40.16 -7.35 -8.42
N ALA A 632 -41.21 -8.16 -8.62
CA ALA A 632 -42.49 -8.06 -7.92
C ALA A 632 -42.46 -8.82 -6.57
N PRO A 633 -43.20 -8.38 -5.54
CA PRO A 633 -43.31 -9.10 -4.27
C PRO A 633 -44.37 -10.23 -4.30
N PRO A 634 -44.29 -11.23 -3.40
CA PRO A 634 -45.22 -12.37 -3.35
C PRO A 634 -46.53 -12.04 -2.61
N PRO A 635 -47.59 -12.88 -2.77
CA PRO A 635 -48.94 -12.56 -2.28
C PRO A 635 -49.19 -12.96 -0.82
N GLU A 636 -50.02 -12.17 -0.13
CA GLU A 636 -50.61 -12.45 1.19
C GLU A 636 -51.93 -13.23 1.09
N GLY A 637 -52.18 -14.11 2.07
CA GLY A 637 -53.44 -14.83 2.29
C GLY A 637 -54.23 -14.29 3.49
N PRO A 638 -55.49 -14.75 3.72
CA PRO A 638 -56.59 -13.85 4.08
C PRO A 638 -56.93 -13.73 5.58
N HIS A 639 -57.74 -12.69 5.82
CA HIS A 639 -58.33 -12.15 7.04
C HIS A 639 -59.27 -13.09 7.83
N ASP A 640 -59.42 -12.78 9.13
CA ASP A 640 -60.61 -13.11 9.93
C ASP A 640 -61.04 -11.89 10.79
N GLU A 641 -62.34 -11.77 11.04
CA GLU A 641 -63.10 -10.54 11.37
C GLU A 641 -63.45 -10.34 12.87
N SER A 642 -63.19 -9.11 13.37
CA SER A 642 -64.07 -8.20 14.20
C SER A 642 -64.50 -8.56 15.68
N PRO A 643 -65.14 -7.64 16.48
CA PRO A 643 -64.54 -6.61 17.37
C PRO A 643 -65.33 -6.48 18.74
N PRO A 644 -65.61 -5.31 19.41
CA PRO A 644 -64.98 -3.96 19.54
C PRO A 644 -64.88 -3.39 21.00
N THR A 645 -64.29 -2.18 21.15
CA THR A 645 -64.63 -0.97 22.01
C THR A 645 -63.31 -0.24 22.39
N GLU A 646 -63.11 1.09 22.40
CA GLU A 646 -63.86 2.36 22.24
C GLU A 646 -62.82 3.49 21.94
N ALA A 647 -63.25 4.62 21.35
CA ALA A 647 -62.49 5.86 21.04
C ALA A 647 -63.01 7.03 21.94
N PRO A 648 -62.70 8.35 21.75
CA PRO A 648 -61.77 9.09 20.85
C PRO A 648 -60.95 10.21 21.61
N VAL A 649 -60.15 11.08 20.97
CA VAL A 649 -60.48 12.49 20.58
C VAL A 649 -59.42 13.11 19.61
N ALA A 650 -59.94 13.95 18.71
CA ALA A 650 -59.42 14.88 17.66
C ALA A 650 -58.12 15.70 17.96
N ALA A 651 -57.40 16.31 17.00
CA ALA A 651 -57.86 17.23 15.95
C ALA A 651 -56.85 17.48 14.78
N GLN A 652 -57.41 18.06 13.72
CA GLN A 652 -56.89 18.34 12.36
C GLN A 652 -56.20 19.72 12.24
N SER A 653 -55.35 19.92 11.22
CA SER A 653 -55.46 21.03 10.24
C SER A 653 -54.45 20.91 9.09
N ALA A 654 -54.84 21.36 7.89
CA ALA A 654 -54.22 21.10 6.60
C ALA A 654 -53.60 22.34 5.90
N SER A 655 -52.54 22.10 5.10
CA SER A 655 -52.24 22.64 3.73
C SER A 655 -51.98 24.17 3.45
N PRO A 656 -51.50 24.59 2.23
CA PRO A 656 -50.42 24.07 1.34
C PRO A 656 -49.64 25.14 0.48
N ILE A 657 -48.79 24.66 -0.47
CA ILE A 657 -48.29 25.25 -1.77
C ILE A 657 -47.12 26.28 -1.79
N ALA A 658 -46.03 25.98 -2.54
CA ALA A 658 -45.62 26.67 -3.79
C ALA A 658 -44.22 26.24 -4.32
N GLU A 659 -44.15 25.97 -5.62
CA GLU A 659 -42.96 25.70 -6.44
C GLU A 659 -42.18 26.98 -6.77
N ASN A 660 -40.85 26.89 -7.01
CA ASN A 660 -40.25 27.61 -8.14
C ASN A 660 -38.88 27.05 -8.56
N SER A 661 -38.72 26.97 -9.88
CA SER A 661 -37.59 26.54 -10.69
C SER A 661 -36.62 27.68 -11.03
N ALA A 662 -35.32 27.41 -11.19
CA ALA A 662 -34.47 28.01 -12.23
C ALA A 662 -33.04 27.42 -12.26
N THR A 663 -32.58 27.09 -13.47
CA THR A 663 -31.18 26.76 -13.85
C THR A 663 -30.68 27.84 -14.83
N PRO A 664 -29.38 28.19 -14.81
CA PRO A 664 -28.67 28.80 -15.95
C PRO A 664 -27.37 28.04 -16.35
N PRO A 665 -26.69 28.38 -17.48
CA PRO A 665 -26.15 27.44 -18.49
C PRO A 665 -24.60 27.31 -18.57
N PRO A 666 -24.02 26.51 -19.51
CA PRO A 666 -22.59 26.19 -19.56
C PRO A 666 -21.80 27.10 -20.53
N LEU A 667 -20.47 27.22 -20.30
CA LEU A 667 -19.53 27.90 -21.18
C LEU A 667 -18.39 26.97 -21.63
N ILE A 668 -18.01 27.14 -22.89
CA ILE A 668 -16.96 26.47 -23.66
C ILE A 668 -15.84 27.49 -23.90
N MET A 669 -14.55 27.12 -23.83
CA MET A 669 -13.44 27.56 -24.71
C MET A 669 -12.14 26.78 -24.46
N GLU A 670 -11.42 26.44 -25.53
CA GLU A 670 -10.01 25.96 -25.60
C GLU A 670 -9.03 27.16 -25.87
N PRO A 671 -7.74 26.97 -26.28
CA PRO A 671 -6.54 26.50 -25.54
C PRO A 671 -5.36 27.51 -25.63
N VAL A 672 -4.39 27.54 -24.69
CA VAL A 672 -3.07 28.21 -24.93
C VAL A 672 -1.91 27.60 -24.09
N ASP A 673 -0.75 27.53 -24.75
CA ASP A 673 0.61 27.13 -24.35
C ASP A 673 1.30 27.88 -23.17
N SER A 674 2.28 27.18 -22.57
CA SER A 674 3.66 27.63 -22.23
C SER A 674 4.16 27.49 -20.76
N ALA A 675 5.10 26.53 -20.60
CA ALA A 675 6.47 26.62 -20.06
C ALA A 675 6.84 26.99 -18.58
N ALA A 676 7.90 26.28 -18.11
CA ALA A 676 8.83 26.44 -16.97
C ALA A 676 8.37 25.86 -15.60
N GLU A 677 8.90 24.73 -15.07
CA GLU A 677 10.27 24.32 -14.66
C GLU A 677 10.71 25.03 -13.36
N ILE A 678 10.93 24.34 -12.23
CA ILE A 678 12.22 23.74 -11.79
C ILE A 678 11.97 22.87 -10.55
N ALA A 679 12.86 21.91 -10.30
CA ALA A 679 12.87 20.93 -9.20
C ALA A 679 13.71 21.37 -7.97
N ARG A 680 13.58 20.65 -6.85
CA ARG A 680 14.75 20.17 -6.09
C ARG A 680 14.47 18.96 -5.19
N THR A 681 15.46 18.08 -5.21
CA THR A 681 15.67 16.81 -4.52
C THR A 681 16.59 16.97 -3.31
N GLU A 682 16.43 16.10 -2.32
CA GLU A 682 17.38 15.88 -1.22
C GLU A 682 18.48 14.88 -1.61
N SER A 683 19.60 14.95 -0.89
CA SER A 683 20.67 13.94 -0.86
C SER A 683 21.15 13.80 0.59
N GLU A 684 21.24 12.57 1.08
CA GLU A 684 21.94 12.22 2.30
C GLU A 684 23.41 11.88 2.02
N ALA A 685 24.30 12.30 2.92
CA ALA A 685 25.55 11.60 3.22
C ALA A 685 25.99 11.91 4.66
N ALA A 686 26.29 10.82 5.38
CA ALA A 686 26.69 10.75 6.77
C ALA A 686 28.02 11.46 7.08
N TYR A 687 28.20 11.87 8.34
CA TYR A 687 29.50 12.29 8.89
C TYR A 687 29.81 11.58 10.22
N ALA A 688 31.06 11.10 10.29
CA ALA A 688 31.73 10.60 11.47
C ALA A 688 32.29 11.75 12.34
N SER A 689 32.45 11.44 13.62
CA SER A 689 32.92 12.23 14.75
C SER A 689 34.40 12.66 14.69
N GLU A 690 34.71 13.90 15.12
CA GLU A 690 35.73 14.21 16.15
C GLU A 690 35.72 15.70 16.53
N ALA A 691 36.06 15.99 17.79
CA ALA A 691 35.95 17.28 18.47
C ALA A 691 37.13 18.23 18.23
N LEU A 692 36.98 19.53 18.51
CA LEU A 692 37.83 20.36 19.40
C LEU A 692 37.48 21.88 19.34
N ILE A 693 37.22 22.45 20.52
CA ILE A 693 37.62 23.79 21.03
C ILE A 693 36.90 25.07 20.51
N ALA A 694 36.27 25.78 21.46
CA ALA A 694 35.82 27.19 21.45
C ALA A 694 36.95 28.14 21.96
N PRO A 695 36.85 29.49 22.11
CA PRO A 695 35.63 30.32 22.13
C PRO A 695 35.74 31.80 21.62
N GLU A 696 34.64 32.55 21.88
CA GLU A 696 34.51 34.00 22.14
C GLU A 696 34.48 35.02 20.97
N ALA A 697 33.32 35.66 20.74
CA ALA A 697 32.86 36.97 21.26
C ALA A 697 33.48 38.15 20.45
N ALA A 698 32.74 39.10 19.85
CA ALA A 698 31.76 40.02 20.41
C ALA A 698 31.14 40.88 19.26
N GLY A 699 30.06 41.63 19.52
CA GLY A 699 29.75 42.83 18.73
C GLY A 699 28.27 43.14 18.43
N THR A 700 27.66 43.82 19.39
CA THR A 700 26.45 44.67 19.45
C THR A 700 25.81 45.32 18.17
N PRO A 701 24.54 45.81 18.28
CA PRO A 701 23.58 45.99 17.17
C PRO A 701 23.34 47.45 16.73
N PHE A 702 22.60 47.65 15.63
CA PHE A 702 22.01 48.93 15.19
C PHE A 702 20.65 48.67 14.46
N PRO A 703 19.75 49.67 14.29
CA PRO A 703 18.36 49.59 14.73
C PRO A 703 17.34 49.65 13.58
N ALA A 704 16.07 49.41 13.94
CA ALA A 704 14.90 49.56 13.09
C ALA A 704 14.57 51.02 12.72
N PRO A 705 13.74 51.23 11.69
CA PRO A 705 12.80 52.34 11.67
C PRO A 705 11.33 51.85 11.64
N GLN A 706 10.49 52.56 12.40
CA GLN A 706 9.04 52.54 12.35
C GLN A 706 8.51 53.29 11.11
N GLY A 707 7.31 52.93 10.66
CA GLY A 707 6.52 53.71 9.72
C GLY A 707 5.11 53.12 9.58
N ASP A 708 4.13 53.82 10.15
CA ASP A 708 2.69 53.54 10.12
C ASP A 708 2.07 53.65 8.72
N GLY A 709 0.96 52.94 8.50
CA GLY A 709 0.09 53.14 7.33
C GLY A 709 -1.07 52.15 7.26
N ASP A 710 -2.20 52.51 7.87
CA ASP A 710 -3.51 51.88 7.69
C ASP A 710 -4.00 51.95 6.23
N ALA A 711 -4.40 50.81 5.67
CA ALA A 711 -5.38 50.76 4.57
C ALA A 711 -6.15 49.42 4.60
N ALA A 712 -7.47 49.54 4.65
CA ALA A 712 -8.44 48.47 4.73
C ALA A 712 -8.41 47.52 3.51
N LEU A 713 -8.51 46.22 3.78
CA LEU A 713 -8.69 45.14 2.79
C LEU A 713 -10.15 44.68 2.77
N GLU A 714 -10.79 44.72 1.60
CA GLU A 714 -11.97 43.90 1.29
C GLU A 714 -11.55 42.54 0.70
N PRO A 715 -12.34 41.46 0.85
CA PRO A 715 -11.85 40.10 0.71
C PRO A 715 -12.03 39.55 -0.72
N ALA A 716 -10.94 39.18 -1.37
CA ALA A 716 -10.96 38.25 -2.49
C ALA A 716 -10.66 36.83 -1.97
N ALA A 717 -11.73 36.09 -1.72
CA ALA A 717 -11.69 34.65 -1.50
C ALA A 717 -11.38 33.92 -2.83
N ASP A 718 -10.89 32.69 -2.69
CA ASP A 718 -10.65 31.67 -3.72
C ASP A 718 -9.35 31.78 -4.54
N ALA A 719 -8.27 31.20 -4.01
CA ALA A 719 -7.44 30.20 -4.71
C ALA A 719 -6.23 29.78 -3.84
N CYS A 720 -6.41 28.84 -2.91
CA CYS A 720 -5.32 28.08 -2.29
C CYS A 720 -5.85 26.81 -1.60
N VAL A 721 -5.66 25.65 -2.25
CA VAL A 721 -5.92 24.30 -1.70
C VAL A 721 -4.82 23.38 -2.27
N THR A 722 -4.10 22.52 -1.54
CA THR A 722 -3.84 22.34 -0.08
C THR A 722 -2.63 21.41 0.13
N TYR A 723 -2.00 21.53 1.30
CA TYR A 723 -1.04 20.63 1.97
C TYR A 723 -1.58 19.21 2.30
N SER A 724 -2.84 18.93 2.00
CA SER A 724 -3.48 17.61 2.17
C SER A 724 -2.79 16.51 1.36
N ASP A 725 -2.20 16.88 0.22
CA ASP A 725 -1.50 15.93 -0.65
C ASP A 725 -0.16 15.46 -0.06
N PHE A 726 0.48 16.27 0.79
CA PHE A 726 1.76 15.93 1.44
C PHE A 726 1.60 14.90 2.58
N ILE A 727 0.52 14.99 3.37
CA ILE A 727 0.22 14.00 4.43
C ILE A 727 -0.24 12.66 3.82
N ALA A 728 -0.89 12.67 2.65
CA ALA A 728 -1.23 11.46 1.92
C ALA A 728 0.00 10.73 1.32
N GLU A 729 1.14 11.42 1.22
CA GLU A 729 2.39 10.90 0.67
C GLU A 729 3.29 10.29 1.76
N THR A 730 3.28 10.84 2.97
CA THR A 730 4.00 10.28 4.14
C THR A 730 3.29 9.09 4.80
N ALA A 731 1.97 8.94 4.63
CA ALA A 731 1.25 7.76 5.09
C ALA A 731 1.46 6.51 4.19
N LYS A 732 2.23 6.62 3.10
CA LYS A 732 2.48 5.56 2.11
C LYS A 732 3.80 4.80 2.27
N GLU A 733 4.62 5.11 3.28
CA GLU A 733 5.90 4.41 3.48
C GLU A 733 5.78 2.95 3.96
N GLU A 734 4.58 2.37 4.06
CA GLU A 734 4.37 0.95 4.40
C GLU A 734 3.73 0.09 3.30
N ALA A 735 3.62 0.56 2.04
CA ALA A 735 3.21 -0.32 0.93
C ALA A 735 3.71 0.16 -0.44
N SER A 736 4.67 -0.60 -1.01
CA SER A 736 5.02 -0.69 -2.44
C SER A 736 4.99 0.62 -3.25
N ALA A 737 6.14 1.27 -3.35
CA ALA A 737 6.37 2.39 -4.25
C ALA A 737 6.72 1.88 -5.64
N ASP A 738 5.72 1.64 -6.51
CA ASP A 738 5.95 1.55 -7.96
C ASP A 738 4.65 1.66 -8.80
N ASP A 739 3.96 2.79 -8.70
CA ASP A 739 3.22 3.42 -9.82
C ASP A 739 2.44 4.62 -9.23
N LEU A 740 2.87 5.86 -9.53
CA LEU A 740 2.18 7.18 -9.47
C LEU A 740 3.23 8.27 -9.10
N ASN A 741 3.49 9.39 -9.78
CA ASN A 741 3.18 9.92 -11.11
C ASN A 741 4.05 11.18 -11.32
N ALA A 742 4.82 11.26 -12.42
CA ALA A 742 5.57 12.47 -12.81
C ALA A 742 4.69 13.63 -13.34
N GLY A 743 3.36 13.51 -13.26
CA GLY A 743 2.40 14.54 -13.66
C GLY A 743 1.92 15.47 -12.53
N ALA A 744 1.98 15.06 -11.26
CA ALA A 744 1.40 15.84 -10.16
C ALA A 744 2.32 16.96 -9.63
N LEU A 745 3.63 16.79 -9.79
CA LEU A 745 4.63 17.77 -9.32
C LEU A 745 4.79 18.97 -10.26
N ALA A 746 4.44 18.81 -11.54
CA ALA A 746 4.59 19.86 -12.56
C ALA A 746 3.58 21.01 -12.42
N GLU A 747 2.45 20.75 -11.75
CA GLU A 747 1.39 21.76 -11.52
C GLU A 747 1.64 22.61 -10.26
N PHE A 748 2.50 22.16 -9.33
CA PHE A 748 2.83 22.87 -8.09
C PHE A 748 3.94 23.94 -8.27
N MET A 749 4.92 23.70 -9.15
CA MET A 749 6.04 24.62 -9.40
C MET A 749 5.69 25.77 -10.38
N SER A 750 4.49 25.69 -10.97
CA SER A 750 3.80 26.64 -11.86
C SER A 750 3.63 28.10 -11.40
N GLY A 751 3.45 28.29 -10.09
CA GLY A 751 2.78 29.47 -9.51
C GLY A 751 3.69 30.49 -8.83
N GLY A 752 5.00 30.43 -9.04
CA GLY A 752 5.98 31.27 -8.35
C GLY A 752 6.24 32.62 -9.00
N SER A 753 5.25 33.52 -9.09
CA SER A 753 5.54 34.96 -9.25
C SER A 753 4.45 35.92 -8.74
N ALA A 754 3.48 35.47 -7.94
CA ALA A 754 2.45 36.36 -7.40
C ALA A 754 2.05 35.94 -5.98
N CYS A 755 3.01 35.92 -5.06
CA CYS A 755 2.80 35.87 -3.60
C CYS A 755 4.09 36.39 -2.96
N GLN A 756 4.16 37.70 -2.76
CA GLN A 756 5.13 38.33 -1.86
C GLN A 756 4.43 38.67 -0.56
#